data_AF-A0A4V6D3A7-F1
#
_entry.id   AF-A0A4V6D3A7-F1
#
_cell.length_a   1.000
_cell.length_b   1.000
_cell.length_c   1.000
_cell.angle_alpha   90.00
_cell.angle_beta   90.00
_cell.angle_gamma   90.00
#
_symmetry.space_group_name_H-M   'P 1'
#
loop_
_entity.id
_entity.type
_entity.pdbx_description
1 polymer ?
#
loop_
_entity_poly.entity_id
_entity_poly.type
_entity_poly.pdbx_seq_one_letter_code
_entity_poly.pdbx_strand_id
1 'polypeptide(L)'
;MASVQSKQSLASLLKKKQSLASAVPKNLPASFLRQITNDFSAEQELCRSVFGIVYQGILPDGSLIAVKRLTENSPVPPSEVFETEVANLMKLQHKNIVELVGSCLEAQKRLVEHKGRFVFEEVVVSCLCYKYPPKGSLEKHFNADTRSFDWETRFEIIMGICEGLLFLHKALDKPIIHMNLVPNSIWLDDNGVPKIAVFCHSRLFGQEAILHTINAKENIGYMAPECEISTMSDIYSLGMLILEITTGEKNCPDAEDRSARRYVENVHQLWMANEIKCNYPLLDSNHLQHVKACIEIGLKCVEADRNKRPSIVDIVGKLHRKCVPILGQSGARFQYKWAYKSVSSSVFRDREMKAIELLSEKKANTAELIGIEEAVNGLMNIITDGNELSMEQGKIVSIVGLGGLGKTTLAHAIYQKLRAQYNCYAFVSVSRNPDMKKLFKCMLYQLGKKSNANIHESILDERLLVYELIEFLQKRRYFIVVDDIWDISVWKMIRCALPTNNGGYIIITTTRIFDVAKQVGGAYYKMPNLCIQNSRVLFNRRIFGIKDTDKYELIILSERILHECGGVPLAIIMISGLLATKGGKKNEWYKVYNSIGTTIKDSLYDENMKRILSLSYDDLPSHLRTCLLYLSVFPAGYEIGKDRLIRIWIAEDLIQCEKQGESLFEIGERYFYELIDRGMIQPVYKRWYYDMTENCRVHDMVFELICYLSCKENFVSILDHVHHTFPSKEIIQRLSLQNCMVDHATHRATMSMQEVRSVVVFPSAVNILPALASFRVLRVLDLQSCCLSQGYSLKYLENLVDLRYLGLRDTGISQLSREIGKLQFLQTLDVTAGQELQAGLGASHHLKSCQHYASKTPLIL
;
A
#
# COMPACT_ATOMS: atom_id res chain seq x y z
N MET A 1 -68.53 -5.38 -42.90
CA MET A 1 -67.38 -6.31 -42.83
C MET A 1 -66.06 -5.54 -43.01
N ALA A 2 -65.74 -4.60 -42.12
CA ALA A 2 -64.55 -3.73 -42.26
C ALA A 2 -63.93 -3.38 -40.90
N SER A 3 -63.70 -4.38 -40.05
CA SER A 3 -63.02 -4.18 -38.75
C SER A 3 -62.05 -5.30 -38.35
N VAL A 4 -61.72 -6.23 -39.27
CA VAL A 4 -60.84 -7.37 -38.97
C VAL A 4 -59.46 -7.29 -39.65
N GLN A 5 -59.27 -6.46 -40.68
CA GLN A 5 -57.98 -6.38 -41.40
C GLN A 5 -56.97 -5.34 -40.88
N SER A 6 -57.33 -4.41 -39.97
CA SER A 6 -56.38 -3.38 -39.48
C SER A 6 -55.57 -3.78 -38.26
N LYS A 7 -55.92 -4.87 -37.55
CA LYS A 7 -55.17 -5.34 -36.37
C LYS A 7 -54.01 -6.28 -36.69
N GLN A 8 -53.98 -6.90 -37.86
CA GLN A 8 -52.86 -7.76 -38.28
C GLN A 8 -51.67 -6.95 -38.84
N SER A 9 -51.87 -5.76 -39.40
CA SER A 9 -50.76 -4.94 -39.90
C SER A 9 -49.99 -4.25 -38.78
N LEU A 10 -50.66 -3.75 -37.74
CA LEU A 10 -50.02 -3.11 -36.58
C LEU A 10 -49.25 -4.11 -35.70
N ALA A 11 -49.72 -5.34 -35.54
CA ALA A 11 -48.96 -6.39 -34.86
C ALA A 11 -47.71 -6.82 -35.64
N SER A 12 -47.75 -6.75 -36.98
CA SER A 12 -46.58 -7.02 -37.84
C SER A 12 -45.57 -5.86 -37.85
N LEU A 13 -46.04 -4.61 -37.71
CA LEU A 13 -45.20 -3.41 -37.57
C LEU A 13 -44.60 -3.28 -36.17
N LEU A 14 -45.31 -3.70 -35.12
CA LEU A 14 -44.79 -3.75 -33.74
C LEU A 14 -43.86 -4.95 -33.51
N LYS A 15 -44.05 -6.08 -34.20
CA LYS A 15 -43.03 -7.14 -34.27
C LYS A 15 -41.78 -6.73 -35.06
N LYS A 16 -41.90 -5.77 -36.00
CA LYS A 16 -40.74 -5.16 -36.69
C LYS A 16 -40.01 -4.10 -35.85
N LYS A 17 -40.56 -3.67 -34.72
CA LYS A 17 -39.90 -2.75 -33.76
C LYS A 17 -39.16 -3.47 -32.63
N GLN A 18 -39.22 -4.80 -32.57
CA GLN A 18 -38.33 -5.62 -31.75
C GLN A 18 -37.22 -6.22 -32.63
N SER A 19 -35.97 -5.91 -32.27
CA SER A 19 -34.68 -6.48 -32.74
C SER A 19 -33.87 -5.80 -33.85
N LEU A 20 -34.00 -4.50 -34.12
CA LEU A 20 -33.05 -3.83 -35.04
C LEU A 20 -31.63 -3.59 -34.48
N ALA A 21 -31.39 -3.84 -33.18
CA ALA A 21 -30.03 -3.97 -32.63
C ALA A 21 -29.28 -5.23 -33.12
N SER A 22 -29.97 -6.16 -33.80
CA SER A 22 -29.36 -7.38 -34.38
C SER A 22 -28.70 -7.17 -35.75
N ALA A 23 -28.79 -5.97 -36.35
CA ALA A 23 -28.30 -5.69 -37.69
C ALA A 23 -26.86 -5.13 -37.75
N VAL A 24 -26.27 -4.76 -36.61
CA VAL A 24 -24.87 -4.29 -36.56
C VAL A 24 -23.95 -5.51 -36.52
N PRO A 25 -23.04 -5.69 -37.49
CA PRO A 25 -22.05 -6.76 -37.44
C PRO A 25 -21.24 -6.66 -36.14
N LYS A 26 -21.04 -7.78 -35.44
CA LYS A 26 -20.25 -7.80 -34.19
C LYS A 26 -18.82 -7.29 -34.39
N ASN A 27 -18.26 -7.53 -35.58
CA ASN A 27 -16.98 -7.00 -36.02
C ASN A 27 -17.21 -5.94 -37.11
N LEU A 28 -16.88 -4.69 -36.78
CA LEU A 28 -17.09 -3.53 -37.66
C LEU A 28 -15.76 -3.12 -38.31
N PRO A 29 -15.71 -2.92 -39.64
CA PRO A 29 -14.51 -2.42 -40.31
C PRO A 29 -14.14 -1.02 -39.84
N ALA A 30 -12.84 -0.73 -39.71
CA ALA A 30 -12.36 0.59 -39.32
C ALA A 30 -12.80 1.70 -40.31
N SER A 31 -12.91 1.37 -41.60
CA SER A 31 -13.43 2.27 -42.63
C SER A 31 -14.88 2.68 -42.40
N PHE A 32 -15.73 1.75 -41.96
CA PHE A 32 -17.13 2.02 -41.60
C PHE A 32 -17.21 2.93 -40.37
N LEU A 33 -16.39 2.67 -39.36
CA LEU A 33 -16.34 3.52 -38.15
C LEU A 33 -15.88 4.95 -38.45
N ARG A 34 -14.92 5.14 -39.36
CA ARG A 34 -14.54 6.47 -39.84
C ARG A 34 -15.70 7.17 -40.53
N GLN A 35 -16.46 6.47 -41.37
CA GLN A 35 -17.59 7.06 -42.08
C GLN A 35 -18.66 7.58 -41.12
N ILE A 36 -19.10 6.75 -40.16
CA ILE A 36 -20.20 7.11 -39.25
C ILE A 36 -19.82 8.14 -38.18
N THR A 37 -18.52 8.32 -37.90
CA THR A 37 -17.99 9.29 -36.92
C THR A 37 -17.41 10.55 -37.57
N ASN A 38 -17.56 10.72 -38.88
CA ASN A 38 -16.95 11.79 -39.67
C ASN A 38 -15.43 11.89 -39.43
N ASP A 39 -14.75 10.76 -39.65
CA ASP A 39 -13.33 10.53 -39.42
C ASP A 39 -12.86 10.84 -37.98
N PHE A 40 -13.66 10.45 -36.99
CA PHE A 40 -13.40 10.74 -35.58
C PHE A 40 -13.24 12.26 -35.31
N SER A 41 -14.09 13.07 -35.94
CA SER A 41 -14.11 14.53 -35.79
C SER A 41 -14.34 14.94 -34.33
N ALA A 42 -13.68 16.03 -33.92
CA ALA A 42 -13.88 16.66 -32.61
C ALA A 42 -15.33 17.14 -32.40
N GLU A 43 -16.09 17.42 -33.46
CA GLU A 43 -17.50 17.81 -33.37
C GLU A 43 -18.42 16.66 -32.93
N GLN A 44 -17.98 15.41 -33.15
CA GLN A 44 -18.69 14.20 -32.71
C GLN A 44 -18.16 13.70 -31.36
N GLU A 45 -17.23 14.39 -30.72
CA GLU A 45 -16.67 13.96 -29.44
C GLU A 45 -17.70 14.11 -28.31
N LEU A 46 -18.00 13.00 -27.66
CA LEU A 46 -18.91 12.94 -26.53
C LEU A 46 -18.17 13.02 -25.20
N CYS A 47 -17.02 12.36 -25.12
CA CYS A 47 -16.22 12.25 -23.91
C CYS A 47 -14.79 11.82 -24.24
N ARG A 48 -13.81 12.33 -23.49
CA ARG A 48 -12.39 11.96 -23.57
C ARG A 48 -11.96 11.24 -22.30
N SER A 49 -11.04 10.28 -22.44
CA SER A 49 -10.38 9.63 -21.31
C SER A 49 -8.97 9.17 -21.70
N VAL A 50 -8.15 8.79 -20.73
CA VAL A 50 -6.80 8.22 -20.97
C VAL A 50 -6.87 6.86 -21.71
N PHE A 51 -8.02 6.18 -21.65
CA PHE A 51 -8.31 4.96 -22.41
C PHE A 51 -8.89 5.22 -23.80
N GLY A 52 -8.88 6.46 -24.26
CA GLY A 52 -9.36 6.86 -25.57
C GLY A 52 -10.63 7.69 -25.52
N ILE A 53 -11.16 7.97 -26.71
CA ILE A 53 -12.17 9.00 -26.94
C ILE A 53 -13.47 8.33 -27.39
N VAL A 54 -14.60 8.80 -26.87
CA VAL A 54 -15.94 8.36 -27.24
C VAL A 54 -16.54 9.35 -28.22
N TYR A 55 -16.93 8.87 -29.39
CA TYR A 55 -17.54 9.63 -30.47
C TYR A 55 -18.99 9.24 -30.68
N GLN A 56 -19.81 10.17 -31.12
CA GLN A 56 -21.13 9.91 -31.66
C GLN A 56 -20.98 9.39 -33.09
N GLY A 57 -21.59 8.23 -33.34
CA GLY A 57 -21.67 7.62 -34.66
C GLY A 57 -23.11 7.69 -35.18
N ILE A 58 -23.28 8.10 -36.44
CA ILE A 58 -24.58 8.14 -37.11
C ILE A 58 -24.62 7.01 -38.15
N LEU A 59 -25.43 5.99 -37.88
CA LEU A 59 -25.64 4.87 -38.81
C LEU A 59 -26.41 5.34 -40.06
N PRO A 60 -26.34 4.59 -41.19
CA PRO A 60 -27.02 4.98 -42.44
C PRO A 60 -28.55 5.14 -42.32
N ASP A 61 -29.16 4.49 -41.34
CA ASP A 61 -30.60 4.58 -41.03
C ASP A 61 -30.96 5.76 -40.11
N GLY A 62 -29.96 6.57 -39.71
CA GLY A 62 -30.10 7.68 -38.77
C GLY A 62 -30.02 7.28 -37.29
N SER A 63 -29.86 6.00 -36.99
CA SER A 63 -29.69 5.52 -35.61
C SER A 63 -28.34 5.97 -35.03
N LEU A 64 -28.31 6.31 -33.75
CA LEU A 64 -27.10 6.76 -33.07
C LEU A 64 -26.40 5.61 -32.32
N ILE A 65 -25.06 5.58 -32.39
CA ILE A 65 -24.20 4.72 -31.57
C ILE A 65 -23.10 5.54 -30.90
N ALA A 66 -22.58 5.06 -29.76
CA ALA A 66 -21.40 5.62 -29.13
C ALA A 66 -20.18 4.76 -29.49
N VAL A 67 -19.18 5.33 -30.16
CA VAL A 67 -17.97 4.65 -30.62
C VAL A 67 -16.80 5.07 -29.74
N LYS A 68 -16.36 4.17 -28.84
CA LYS A 68 -15.14 4.37 -28.06
C LYS A 68 -13.93 3.89 -28.85
N ARG A 69 -13.09 4.81 -29.31
CA ARG A 69 -11.77 4.51 -29.92
C ARG A 69 -10.72 4.46 -28.82
N LEU A 70 -10.03 3.33 -28.68
CA LEU A 70 -8.95 3.18 -27.70
C LEU A 70 -7.67 3.90 -28.15
N THR A 71 -6.80 4.24 -27.21
CA THR A 71 -5.51 4.89 -27.48
C THR A 71 -4.55 3.98 -28.27
N GLU A 72 -3.75 4.57 -29.16
CA GLU A 72 -2.67 3.85 -29.86
C GLU A 72 -1.68 3.27 -28.82
N ASN A 73 -1.27 2.00 -28.99
CA ASN A 73 -0.39 1.28 -28.06
C ASN A 73 -0.89 1.20 -26.59
N SER A 74 -2.21 1.27 -26.40
CA SER A 74 -2.84 0.99 -25.10
C SER A 74 -2.42 -0.41 -24.60
N PRO A 75 -2.25 -0.65 -23.28
CA PRO A 75 -1.84 -1.94 -22.69
C PRO A 75 -2.99 -2.96 -22.73
N VAL A 76 -3.56 -3.11 -23.92
CA VAL A 76 -4.57 -4.09 -24.27
C VAL A 76 -3.86 -5.44 -24.34
N PRO A 77 -4.42 -6.50 -23.71
CA PRO A 77 -3.83 -7.82 -23.74
C PRO A 77 -3.81 -8.39 -25.18
N PRO A 78 -3.06 -9.48 -25.45
CA PRO A 78 -3.01 -10.13 -26.77
C PRO A 78 -4.41 -10.34 -27.37
N SER A 79 -4.52 -10.31 -28.71
CA SER A 79 -5.81 -10.27 -29.44
C SER A 79 -6.85 -11.29 -28.95
N GLU A 80 -6.43 -12.52 -28.61
CA GLU A 80 -7.31 -13.58 -28.10
C GLU A 80 -7.97 -13.23 -26.75
N VAL A 81 -7.26 -12.53 -25.86
CA VAL A 81 -7.78 -12.10 -24.55
C VAL A 81 -8.73 -10.91 -24.73
N PHE A 82 -8.41 -9.99 -25.64
CA PHE A 82 -9.27 -8.86 -25.96
C PHE A 82 -10.61 -9.33 -26.54
N GLU A 83 -10.59 -10.23 -27.52
CA GLU A 83 -11.80 -10.79 -28.13
C GLU A 83 -12.66 -11.56 -27.11
N THR A 84 -12.02 -12.34 -26.23
CA THR A 84 -12.73 -13.08 -25.17
C THR A 84 -13.46 -12.15 -24.20
N GLU A 85 -12.79 -11.09 -23.76
CA GLU A 85 -13.39 -10.14 -22.83
C GLU A 85 -14.46 -9.27 -23.49
N VAL A 86 -14.25 -8.84 -24.74
CA VAL A 86 -15.29 -8.16 -25.54
C VAL A 86 -16.52 -9.05 -25.72
N ALA A 87 -16.32 -10.34 -26.01
CA ALA A 87 -17.42 -11.30 -26.12
C ALA A 87 -18.17 -11.50 -24.80
N ASN A 88 -17.49 -11.40 -23.65
CA ASN A 88 -18.14 -11.43 -22.34
C ASN A 88 -18.93 -10.16 -22.05
N LEU A 89 -18.45 -9.00 -22.51
CA LEU A 89 -19.14 -7.72 -22.36
C LEU A 89 -20.38 -7.61 -23.24
N MET A 90 -20.33 -8.15 -24.47
CA MET A 90 -21.50 -8.23 -25.36
C MET A 90 -22.63 -9.12 -24.79
N LYS A 91 -22.33 -9.99 -23.82
CA LYS A 91 -23.35 -10.82 -23.14
C LYS A 91 -24.03 -10.09 -21.98
N LEU A 92 -23.53 -8.93 -21.54
CA LEU A 92 -24.13 -8.19 -20.44
C LEU A 92 -25.48 -7.61 -20.89
N GLN A 93 -26.56 -8.10 -20.30
CA GLN A 93 -27.91 -7.58 -20.54
C GLN A 93 -28.54 -7.17 -19.21
N HIS A 94 -28.67 -5.86 -19.01
CA HIS A 94 -29.33 -5.31 -17.84
C HIS A 94 -29.95 -3.95 -18.18
N LYS A 95 -31.13 -3.65 -17.61
CA LYS A 95 -31.86 -2.40 -17.92
C LYS A 95 -31.05 -1.14 -17.62
N ASN A 96 -30.17 -1.20 -16.60
CA ASN A 96 -29.30 -0.09 -16.16
C ASN A 96 -27.84 -0.18 -16.62
N ILE A 97 -27.51 -1.01 -17.62
CA ILE A 97 -26.16 -1.06 -18.21
C ILE A 97 -26.27 -0.70 -19.69
N VAL A 98 -25.32 0.07 -20.23
CA VAL A 98 -25.27 0.38 -21.66
C VAL A 98 -24.87 -0.87 -22.44
N GLU A 99 -25.62 -1.19 -23.50
CA GLU A 99 -25.40 -2.37 -24.34
C GLU A 99 -24.24 -2.17 -25.32
N LEU A 100 -23.29 -3.10 -25.32
CA LEU A 100 -22.22 -3.19 -26.31
C LEU A 100 -22.74 -3.93 -27.55
N VAL A 101 -22.75 -3.26 -28.70
CA VAL A 101 -23.35 -3.75 -29.95
C VAL A 101 -22.32 -4.20 -31.00
N GLY A 102 -21.06 -3.79 -30.86
CA GLY A 102 -19.99 -4.17 -31.80
C GLY A 102 -18.59 -3.79 -31.33
N SER A 103 -17.57 -4.31 -32.01
CA SER A 103 -16.17 -3.95 -31.81
C SER A 103 -15.40 -3.92 -33.12
N CYS A 104 -14.25 -3.27 -33.13
CA CYS A 104 -13.27 -3.26 -34.22
C CYS A 104 -11.88 -3.53 -33.63
N LEU A 105 -11.13 -4.44 -34.24
CA LEU A 105 -9.71 -4.64 -33.98
C LEU A 105 -9.04 -4.90 -35.35
N GLU A 106 -8.49 -3.86 -35.95
CA GLU A 106 -7.97 -3.92 -37.32
C GLU A 106 -6.55 -3.34 -37.38
N ALA A 107 -5.58 -4.13 -37.83
CA ALA A 107 -4.22 -3.68 -38.08
C ALA A 107 -4.14 -2.96 -39.44
N GLN A 108 -3.64 -1.73 -39.44
CA GLN A 108 -3.49 -0.89 -40.63
C GLN A 108 -2.05 -0.44 -40.76
N LYS A 109 -1.52 -0.43 -41.98
CA LYS A 109 -0.18 0.11 -42.25
C LYS A 109 -0.27 1.61 -42.49
N ARG A 110 0.38 2.40 -41.64
CA ARG A 110 0.53 3.86 -41.76
C ARG A 110 1.94 4.17 -42.24
N LEU A 111 2.08 5.01 -43.27
CA LEU A 111 3.39 5.49 -43.69
C LEU A 111 3.81 6.63 -42.74
N VAL A 112 4.94 6.47 -42.05
CA VAL A 112 5.46 7.46 -41.09
C VAL A 112 6.89 7.82 -41.44
N GLU A 113 7.21 9.11 -41.34
CA GLU A 113 8.56 9.61 -41.56
C GLU A 113 9.40 9.46 -40.28
N HIS A 114 10.51 8.74 -40.38
CA HIS A 114 11.49 8.59 -39.32
C HIS A 114 12.88 8.97 -39.82
N LYS A 115 13.40 10.10 -39.32
CA LYS A 115 14.73 10.63 -39.66
C LYS A 115 14.95 10.76 -41.18
N GLY A 116 13.97 11.29 -41.91
CA GLY A 116 14.05 11.52 -43.36
C GLY A 116 13.82 10.27 -44.23
N ARG A 117 13.31 9.16 -43.66
CA ARG A 117 12.90 7.96 -44.41
C ARG A 117 11.46 7.59 -44.10
N PHE A 118 10.70 7.23 -45.12
CA PHE A 118 9.34 6.72 -44.96
C PHE A 118 9.37 5.24 -44.61
N VAL A 119 8.79 4.87 -43.47
CA VAL A 119 8.67 3.48 -43.00
C VAL A 119 7.18 3.19 -42.77
N PHE A 120 6.76 1.97 -43.09
CA PHE A 120 5.42 1.51 -42.74
C PHE A 120 5.40 1.12 -41.26
N GLU A 121 4.64 1.86 -40.47
CA GLU A 121 4.28 1.53 -39.09
C GLU A 121 2.95 0.77 -39.10
N GLU A 122 2.88 -0.34 -38.38
CA GLU A 122 1.62 -1.07 -38.19
C GLU A 122 0.86 -0.45 -37.00
N VAL A 123 -0.28 0.16 -37.28
CA VAL A 123 -1.16 0.80 -36.29
C VAL A 123 -2.41 -0.05 -36.13
N VAL A 124 -2.69 -0.47 -34.90
CA VAL A 124 -3.92 -1.22 -34.59
C VAL A 124 -5.03 -0.25 -34.22
N VAL A 125 -6.10 -0.23 -35.02
CA VAL A 125 -7.34 0.48 -34.72
C VAL A 125 -8.19 -0.41 -33.83
N SER A 126 -8.43 0.01 -32.59
CA SER A 126 -9.31 -0.68 -31.64
C SER A 126 -10.48 0.20 -31.22
N CYS A 127 -11.70 -0.27 -31.48
CA CYS A 127 -12.94 0.43 -31.12
C CYS A 127 -13.97 -0.49 -30.46
N LEU A 128 -14.78 0.08 -29.58
CA LEU A 128 -15.96 -0.56 -28.97
C LEU A 128 -17.19 0.31 -29.24
N CYS A 129 -18.27 -0.31 -29.73
CA CYS A 129 -19.47 0.38 -30.17
C CYS A 129 -20.65 0.04 -29.27
N TYR A 130 -21.27 1.05 -28.69
CA TYR A 130 -22.39 0.93 -27.76
C TYR A 130 -23.65 1.52 -28.35
N LYS A 131 -24.79 1.01 -27.93
CA LYS A 131 -26.07 1.68 -28.18
C LYS A 131 -26.06 3.06 -27.52
N TYR A 132 -26.40 4.12 -28.25
CA TYR A 132 -26.41 5.50 -27.74
C TYR A 132 -27.71 5.82 -26.98
N PRO A 133 -27.65 6.17 -25.68
CA PRO A 133 -28.77 6.75 -24.94
C PRO A 133 -29.01 8.21 -25.35
N PRO A 134 -30.20 8.57 -25.87
CA PRO A 134 -30.42 9.85 -26.54
C PRO A 134 -30.52 11.07 -25.61
N LYS A 135 -30.82 10.91 -24.31
CA LYS A 135 -30.83 12.03 -23.35
C LYS A 135 -29.43 12.39 -22.84
N GLY A 136 -28.38 11.72 -23.29
CA GLY A 136 -26.99 12.03 -22.95
C GLY A 136 -26.62 11.68 -21.50
N SER A 137 -25.47 12.19 -21.04
CA SER A 137 -24.95 11.94 -19.69
C SER A 137 -25.65 12.78 -18.62
N LEU A 138 -25.69 12.26 -17.38
CA LEU A 138 -26.28 12.92 -16.22
C LEU A 138 -25.61 14.27 -15.91
N GLU A 139 -24.32 14.42 -16.20
CA GLU A 139 -23.59 15.70 -16.03
C GLU A 139 -24.24 16.86 -16.81
N LYS A 140 -24.73 16.61 -18.03
CA LYS A 140 -25.39 17.64 -18.85
C LYS A 140 -26.66 18.17 -18.17
N HIS A 141 -27.31 17.34 -17.37
CA HIS A 141 -28.50 17.71 -16.60
C HIS A 141 -28.16 18.34 -15.24
N PHE A 142 -26.91 18.22 -14.76
CA PHE A 142 -26.44 18.91 -13.56
C PHE A 142 -25.97 20.34 -13.82
N ASN A 143 -25.41 20.63 -15.00
CA ASN A 143 -24.96 21.98 -15.35
C ASN A 143 -26.11 22.94 -15.72
N ALA A 144 -27.30 22.40 -16.01
CA ALA A 144 -28.52 23.17 -16.25
C ALA A 144 -29.41 23.07 -15.00
N ASP A 145 -29.10 23.83 -13.96
CA ASP A 145 -29.77 23.86 -12.64
C ASP A 145 -30.18 22.46 -12.14
N THR A 146 -29.39 21.89 -11.23
CA THR A 146 -29.62 20.59 -10.56
C THR A 146 -30.99 20.40 -9.92
N ARG A 147 -31.88 21.42 -9.91
CA ARG A 147 -33.30 21.37 -9.53
C ARG A 147 -34.25 20.97 -10.67
N SER A 148 -33.75 20.69 -11.87
CA SER A 148 -34.56 20.33 -13.05
C SER A 148 -35.33 19.01 -12.92
N PHE A 149 -34.81 18.03 -12.15
CA PHE A 149 -35.53 16.80 -11.82
C PHE A 149 -36.27 16.89 -10.49
N ASP A 150 -37.51 16.39 -10.48
CA ASP A 150 -38.24 16.11 -9.25
C ASP A 150 -37.56 14.99 -8.43
N TRP A 151 -37.97 14.85 -7.17
CA TRP A 151 -37.37 13.88 -6.26
C TRP A 151 -37.60 12.43 -6.71
N GLU A 152 -38.77 12.12 -7.27
CA GLU A 152 -39.09 10.77 -7.75
C GLU A 152 -38.12 10.33 -8.85
N THR A 153 -37.90 11.19 -9.86
CA THR A 153 -36.95 10.92 -10.94
C THR A 153 -35.52 10.73 -10.40
N ARG A 154 -35.08 11.57 -9.45
CA ARG A 154 -33.76 11.43 -8.82
C ARG A 154 -33.60 10.11 -8.07
N PHE A 155 -34.64 9.71 -7.34
CA PHE A 155 -34.62 8.48 -6.58
C PHE A 155 -34.60 7.25 -7.52
N GLU A 156 -35.36 7.28 -8.61
CA GLU A 156 -35.29 6.25 -9.65
C GLU A 156 -33.90 6.18 -10.31
N ILE A 157 -33.24 7.33 -10.52
CA ILE A 157 -31.86 7.38 -10.99
C ILE A 157 -30.91 6.71 -9.98
N ILE A 158 -30.98 7.07 -8.69
CA ILE A 158 -30.16 6.45 -7.63
C ILE A 158 -30.38 4.94 -7.58
N MET A 159 -31.64 4.50 -7.60
CA MET A 159 -32.00 3.08 -7.56
C MET A 159 -31.48 2.34 -8.78
N GLY A 160 -31.65 2.90 -9.98
CA GLY A 160 -31.16 2.28 -11.21
C GLY A 160 -29.64 2.16 -11.26
N ILE A 161 -28.89 3.15 -10.75
CA ILE A 161 -27.43 3.04 -10.59
C ILE A 161 -27.08 1.92 -9.61
N CYS A 162 -27.75 1.85 -8.46
CA CYS A 162 -27.51 0.81 -7.46
C CYS A 162 -27.81 -0.60 -8.00
N GLU A 163 -28.90 -0.78 -8.74
CA GLU A 163 -29.27 -2.04 -9.38
C GLU A 163 -28.28 -2.45 -10.48
N GLY A 164 -27.84 -1.48 -11.30
CA GLY A 164 -26.79 -1.71 -12.30
C GLY A 164 -25.46 -2.13 -11.68
N LEU A 165 -25.04 -1.46 -10.60
CA LEU A 165 -23.80 -1.81 -9.91
C LEU A 165 -23.89 -3.15 -9.18
N LEU A 166 -25.05 -3.48 -8.59
CA LEU A 166 -25.31 -4.78 -7.99
C LEU A 166 -25.14 -5.91 -9.02
N PHE A 167 -25.68 -5.74 -10.22
CA PHE A 167 -25.50 -6.68 -11.31
C PHE A 167 -24.01 -6.89 -11.64
N LEU A 168 -23.24 -5.82 -11.81
CA LEU A 168 -21.82 -5.89 -12.12
C LEU A 168 -20.99 -6.56 -11.02
N HIS A 169 -21.29 -6.30 -9.74
CA HIS A 169 -20.52 -6.80 -8.60
C HIS A 169 -20.91 -8.21 -8.14
N LYS A 170 -22.15 -8.66 -8.38
CA LYS A 170 -22.69 -9.87 -7.75
C LYS A 170 -23.39 -10.86 -8.69
N ALA A 171 -23.93 -10.41 -9.81
CA ALA A 171 -24.70 -11.29 -10.70
C ALA A 171 -23.84 -12.06 -11.71
N LEU A 172 -22.53 -11.76 -11.77
CA LEU A 172 -21.57 -12.34 -12.69
C LEU A 172 -20.59 -13.26 -11.94
N ASP A 173 -20.12 -14.34 -12.57
CA ASP A 173 -19.14 -15.28 -11.98
C ASP A 173 -17.84 -14.58 -11.55
N LYS A 174 -17.47 -13.52 -12.27
CA LYS A 174 -16.39 -12.60 -11.91
C LYS A 174 -16.95 -11.18 -11.81
N PRO A 175 -16.77 -10.46 -10.69
CA PRO A 175 -17.26 -9.10 -10.58
C PRO A 175 -16.59 -8.19 -11.61
N ILE A 176 -17.33 -7.25 -12.18
CA ILE A 176 -16.81 -6.16 -13.00
C ILE A 176 -16.72 -4.92 -12.11
N ILE A 177 -15.50 -4.43 -11.88
CA ILE A 177 -15.24 -3.22 -11.09
C ILE A 177 -15.18 -2.04 -12.07
N HIS A 178 -16.01 -1.02 -11.85
CA HIS A 178 -16.23 0.06 -12.81
C HIS A 178 -15.10 1.10 -12.79
N MET A 179 -14.62 1.48 -11.60
CA MET A 179 -13.51 2.41 -11.33
C MET A 179 -13.66 3.85 -11.84
N ASN A 180 -14.74 4.16 -12.56
CA ASN A 180 -15.00 5.48 -13.13
C ASN A 180 -16.47 5.89 -13.00
N LEU A 181 -17.07 5.65 -11.82
CA LEU A 181 -18.48 5.93 -11.60
C LEU A 181 -18.66 7.42 -11.25
N VAL A 182 -18.83 8.24 -12.30
CA VAL A 182 -18.97 9.71 -12.25
C VAL A 182 -20.20 10.16 -13.04
N PRO A 183 -20.71 11.41 -12.91
CA PRO A 183 -21.92 11.84 -13.62
C PRO A 183 -21.86 11.65 -15.15
N ASN A 184 -20.68 11.79 -15.75
CA ASN A 184 -20.48 11.54 -17.19
C ASN A 184 -20.55 10.07 -17.63
N SER A 185 -20.42 9.15 -16.68
CA SER A 185 -20.55 7.71 -16.92
C SER A 185 -21.99 7.20 -16.78
N ILE A 186 -22.92 8.03 -16.30
CA ILE A 186 -24.34 7.67 -16.16
C ILE A 186 -25.13 8.34 -17.28
N TRP A 187 -25.76 7.56 -18.15
CA TRP A 187 -26.50 8.08 -19.30
C TRP A 187 -27.98 7.80 -19.15
N LEU A 188 -28.81 8.69 -19.66
CA LEU A 188 -30.27 8.54 -19.59
C LEU A 188 -30.81 8.08 -20.94
N ASP A 189 -31.65 7.05 -20.94
CA ASP A 189 -32.37 6.65 -22.14
C ASP A 189 -33.61 7.53 -22.39
N ASP A 190 -34.38 7.20 -23.44
CA ASP A 190 -35.61 7.93 -23.80
C ASP A 190 -36.59 8.08 -22.63
N ASN A 191 -36.65 7.07 -21.75
CA ASN A 191 -37.57 7.03 -20.62
C ASN A 191 -36.97 7.67 -19.36
N GLY A 192 -35.74 8.17 -19.41
CA GLY A 192 -35.04 8.69 -18.24
C GLY A 192 -34.43 7.62 -17.33
N VAL A 193 -34.38 6.36 -17.77
CA VAL A 193 -33.78 5.28 -16.99
C VAL A 193 -32.25 5.41 -17.04
N PRO A 194 -31.54 5.37 -15.90
CA PRO A 194 -30.10 5.48 -15.87
C PRO A 194 -29.44 4.21 -16.42
N LYS A 195 -28.42 4.41 -17.25
CA LYS A 195 -27.56 3.36 -17.80
C LYS A 195 -26.10 3.67 -17.46
N ILE A 196 -25.48 2.78 -16.71
CA ILE A 196 -24.05 2.84 -16.41
C ILE A 196 -23.30 2.49 -17.69
N ALA A 197 -22.52 3.44 -18.17
CA ALA A 197 -21.73 3.30 -19.35
C ALA A 197 -20.34 2.74 -18.98
N VAL A 198 -20.14 1.46 -19.26
CA VAL A 198 -18.99 0.67 -18.78
C VAL A 198 -17.73 0.96 -19.60
N PHE A 199 -17.41 2.22 -19.89
CA PHE A 199 -16.34 2.54 -20.83
C PHE A 199 -14.93 2.16 -20.31
N CYS A 200 -14.76 1.97 -19.01
CA CYS A 200 -13.49 1.60 -18.36
C CYS A 200 -13.51 0.12 -17.97
N HIS A 201 -13.37 -0.78 -18.95
CA HIS A 201 -13.35 -2.21 -18.70
C HIS A 201 -12.10 -2.64 -17.94
N SER A 202 -12.19 -2.73 -16.62
CA SER A 202 -11.10 -3.24 -15.77
C SER A 202 -10.60 -4.65 -16.15
N ARG A 203 -11.39 -5.40 -16.92
CA ARG A 203 -11.02 -6.69 -17.50
C ARG A 203 -10.18 -6.60 -18.78
N LEU A 204 -10.30 -5.50 -19.54
CA LEU A 204 -9.56 -5.28 -20.79
C LEU A 204 -8.18 -4.64 -20.58
N PHE A 205 -7.90 -4.13 -19.37
CA PHE A 205 -6.68 -3.36 -19.09
C PHE A 205 -6.03 -3.86 -17.80
N GLY A 206 -4.70 -3.98 -17.78
CA GLY A 206 -3.96 -4.30 -16.56
C GLY A 206 -4.14 -3.21 -15.48
N GLN A 207 -3.97 -3.59 -14.21
CA GLN A 207 -4.16 -2.71 -13.05
C GLN A 207 -3.35 -1.41 -13.11
N GLU A 208 -2.13 -1.44 -13.67
CA GLU A 208 -1.26 -0.27 -13.83
C GLU A 208 -1.87 0.78 -14.79
N ALA A 209 -2.56 0.36 -15.84
CA ALA A 209 -3.18 1.25 -16.83
C ALA A 209 -4.44 1.96 -16.30
N ILE A 210 -5.19 1.26 -15.45
CA ILE A 210 -6.39 1.76 -14.77
C ILE A 210 -6.03 2.83 -13.75
N LEU A 211 -4.99 2.60 -12.95
CA LEU A 211 -4.49 3.58 -11.98
C LEU A 211 -3.92 4.85 -12.64
N HIS A 212 -3.29 4.71 -13.81
CA HIS A 212 -2.79 5.87 -14.59
C HIS A 212 -3.93 6.73 -15.17
N THR A 213 -5.08 6.11 -15.49
CA THR A 213 -6.28 6.81 -16.01
C THR A 213 -7.06 7.52 -14.91
N ILE A 214 -7.11 6.92 -13.73
CA ILE A 214 -7.77 7.49 -12.55
C ILE A 214 -7.06 8.78 -12.06
N ASN A 215 -5.77 8.95 -12.37
CA ASN A 215 -4.99 10.15 -12.03
C ASN A 215 -5.20 11.36 -12.98
N ALA A 216 -6.12 11.29 -13.94
CA ALA A 216 -6.47 12.43 -14.80
C ALA A 216 -7.31 13.48 -14.04
N LYS A 217 -7.13 14.76 -14.38
CA LYS A 217 -7.86 15.93 -13.80
C LYS A 217 -9.39 15.77 -13.76
N GLU A 218 -9.95 14.89 -14.58
CA GLU A 218 -11.38 14.72 -14.85
C GLU A 218 -12.15 13.93 -13.79
N ASN A 219 -11.46 13.19 -12.89
CA ASN A 219 -12.10 12.33 -11.86
C ASN A 219 -11.90 12.83 -10.41
N ILE A 220 -11.26 13.99 -10.26
CA ILE A 220 -11.00 14.62 -8.97
C ILE A 220 -12.36 14.86 -8.26
N GLY A 221 -12.51 14.32 -7.06
CA GLY A 221 -13.71 14.47 -6.22
C GLY A 221 -14.60 13.23 -6.09
N TYR A 222 -14.49 12.21 -6.95
CA TYR A 222 -15.25 10.94 -6.80
C TYR A 222 -14.36 9.76 -6.40
N MET A 223 -13.07 10.02 -6.13
CA MET A 223 -12.06 9.01 -5.87
C MET A 223 -11.97 8.62 -4.40
N ALA A 224 -12.03 7.30 -4.17
CA ALA A 224 -11.80 6.74 -2.85
C ALA A 224 -10.37 7.06 -2.35
N PRO A 225 -10.17 7.38 -1.05
CA PRO A 225 -8.86 7.76 -0.50
C PRO A 225 -7.75 6.73 -0.71
N GLU A 226 -8.10 5.44 -0.77
CA GLU A 226 -7.14 4.36 -0.96
C GLU A 226 -6.63 4.22 -2.40
N CYS A 227 -7.34 4.75 -3.41
CA CYS A 227 -6.99 4.64 -4.84
C CYS A 227 -6.65 3.21 -5.31
N GLU A 228 -7.38 2.19 -4.83
CA GLU A 228 -7.18 0.78 -5.20
C GLU A 228 -8.28 0.27 -6.14
N ILE A 229 -8.01 -0.79 -6.92
CA ILE A 229 -9.05 -1.44 -7.72
C ILE A 229 -9.85 -2.38 -6.81
N SER A 230 -11.03 -1.95 -6.39
CA SER A 230 -11.91 -2.77 -5.56
C SER A 230 -13.38 -2.41 -5.77
N THR A 231 -14.28 -3.36 -5.48
CA THR A 231 -15.72 -3.05 -5.44
C THR A 231 -16.03 -1.94 -4.44
N MET A 232 -15.24 -1.81 -3.35
CA MET A 232 -15.42 -0.75 -2.36
C MET A 232 -15.03 0.64 -2.86
N SER A 233 -14.21 0.71 -3.91
CA SER A 233 -13.87 1.98 -4.56
C SER A 233 -15.03 2.45 -5.45
N ASP A 234 -15.73 1.52 -6.12
CA ASP A 234 -17.02 1.81 -6.76
C ASP A 234 -18.09 2.23 -5.74
N ILE A 235 -18.11 1.62 -4.54
CA ILE A 235 -19.02 2.04 -3.45
C ILE A 235 -18.76 3.48 -3.03
N TYR A 236 -17.49 3.89 -2.94
CA TYR A 236 -17.15 5.29 -2.62
C TYR A 236 -17.69 6.25 -3.67
N SER A 237 -17.40 5.98 -4.95
CA SER A 237 -17.87 6.81 -6.06
C SER A 237 -19.40 6.82 -6.18
N LEU A 238 -20.05 5.68 -5.88
CA LEU A 238 -21.51 5.59 -5.75
C LEU A 238 -22.01 6.48 -4.61
N GLY A 239 -21.34 6.50 -3.46
CA GLY A 239 -21.66 7.37 -2.35
C GLY A 239 -21.63 8.85 -2.75
N MET A 240 -20.58 9.28 -3.44
CA MET A 240 -20.47 10.64 -3.97
C MET A 240 -21.61 10.99 -4.94
N LEU A 241 -21.96 10.09 -5.86
CA LEU A 241 -23.10 10.28 -6.77
C LEU A 241 -24.44 10.37 -6.03
N ILE A 242 -24.66 9.51 -5.04
CA ILE A 242 -25.88 9.54 -4.22
C ILE A 242 -25.99 10.88 -3.51
N LEU A 243 -24.90 11.38 -2.90
CA LEU A 243 -24.88 12.67 -2.23
C LEU A 243 -25.21 13.79 -3.22
N GLU A 244 -24.52 13.86 -4.35
CA GLU A 244 -24.72 14.93 -5.35
C GLU A 244 -26.12 14.92 -5.97
N ILE A 245 -26.67 13.75 -6.33
CA ILE A 245 -28.06 13.64 -6.84
C ILE A 245 -29.06 14.08 -5.77
N THR A 246 -28.81 13.69 -4.52
CA THR A 246 -29.74 13.92 -3.40
C THR A 246 -29.74 15.36 -2.92
N THR A 247 -28.57 15.99 -2.83
CA THR A 247 -28.46 17.39 -2.38
C THR A 247 -28.71 18.37 -3.54
N GLY A 248 -28.43 17.96 -4.77
CA GLY A 248 -28.35 18.86 -5.92
C GLY A 248 -27.16 19.82 -5.84
N GLU A 249 -26.26 19.66 -4.87
CA GLU A 249 -25.06 20.47 -4.73
C GLU A 249 -23.92 19.84 -5.54
N LYS A 250 -23.37 20.61 -6.48
CA LYS A 250 -22.29 20.15 -7.36
C LYS A 250 -21.03 19.86 -6.55
N ASN A 251 -20.45 18.67 -6.75
CA ASN A 251 -19.13 18.34 -6.24
C ASN A 251 -18.06 19.03 -7.09
N CYS A 252 -17.48 20.13 -6.59
CA CYS A 252 -16.45 20.87 -7.31
C CYS A 252 -15.07 20.24 -7.06
N PRO A 253 -14.35 19.80 -8.12
CA PRO A 253 -13.04 19.18 -7.95
C PRO A 253 -12.01 20.15 -7.38
N ASP A 254 -11.35 19.76 -6.28
CA ASP A 254 -10.17 20.44 -5.74
C ASP A 254 -8.94 19.52 -5.88
N ALA A 255 -7.89 20.02 -6.53
CA ALA A 255 -6.65 19.27 -6.74
C ALA A 255 -5.95 18.90 -5.41
N GLU A 256 -6.19 19.68 -4.36
CA GLU A 256 -5.69 19.45 -3.00
C GLU A 256 -6.60 18.54 -2.17
N ASP A 257 -7.89 18.42 -2.55
CA ASP A 257 -8.89 17.54 -1.92
C ASP A 257 -9.51 16.56 -2.94
N ARG A 258 -8.67 15.64 -3.44
CA ARG A 258 -9.06 14.67 -4.48
C ARG A 258 -10.20 13.74 -4.08
N SER A 259 -10.43 13.54 -2.78
CA SER A 259 -11.50 12.69 -2.25
C SER A 259 -12.75 13.49 -1.87
N ALA A 260 -12.79 14.79 -2.15
CA ALA A 260 -13.91 15.69 -1.84
C ALA A 260 -14.33 15.65 -0.36
N ARG A 261 -13.37 15.57 0.56
CA ARG A 261 -13.63 15.54 2.01
C ARG A 261 -14.38 16.79 2.47
N ARG A 262 -14.01 17.97 1.95
CA ARG A 262 -14.70 19.24 2.28
C ARG A 262 -16.16 19.22 1.84
N TYR A 263 -16.45 18.67 0.65
CA TYR A 263 -17.82 18.50 0.17
C TYR A 263 -18.60 17.55 1.09
N VAL A 264 -18.01 16.40 1.45
CA VAL A 264 -18.63 15.42 2.35
C VAL A 264 -18.89 16.01 3.74
N GLU A 265 -17.93 16.76 4.30
CA GLU A 265 -18.07 17.45 5.58
C GLU A 265 -19.20 18.50 5.54
N ASN A 266 -19.27 19.30 4.46
CA ASN A 266 -20.33 20.27 4.27
C ASN A 266 -21.71 19.59 4.20
N VAL A 267 -21.83 18.52 3.40
CA VAL A 267 -23.09 17.75 3.33
C VAL A 267 -23.45 17.17 4.69
N HIS A 268 -22.47 16.60 5.41
CA HIS A 268 -22.70 16.07 6.76
C HIS A 268 -23.18 17.16 7.73
N GLN A 269 -22.59 18.35 7.72
CA GLN A 269 -22.97 19.44 8.62
C GLN A 269 -24.34 20.04 8.30
N LEU A 270 -24.59 20.38 7.03
CA LEU A 270 -25.80 21.09 6.60
C LEU A 270 -27.02 20.15 6.59
N TRP A 271 -26.88 18.94 6.06
CA TRP A 271 -28.02 18.05 5.86
C TRP A 271 -28.38 17.19 7.09
N MET A 272 -27.48 17.05 8.07
CA MET A 272 -27.79 16.38 9.36
C MET A 272 -28.37 17.32 10.42
N ALA A 273 -28.27 18.64 10.25
CA ALA A 273 -28.77 19.66 11.19
C ALA A 273 -30.26 20.03 11.02
N ASN A 274 -31.09 19.13 10.47
CA ASN A 274 -32.52 19.29 10.15
C ASN A 274 -32.89 20.22 8.97
N GLU A 275 -32.00 20.44 8.00
CA GLU A 275 -32.26 21.29 6.82
C GLU A 275 -33.00 20.58 5.66
N ILE A 276 -33.20 19.25 5.72
CA ILE A 276 -33.83 18.46 4.65
C ILE A 276 -35.22 19.01 4.27
N LYS A 277 -36.02 19.40 5.27
CA LYS A 277 -37.36 19.97 5.05
C LYS A 277 -37.31 21.36 4.41
N CYS A 278 -36.26 22.15 4.66
CA CYS A 278 -36.08 23.46 4.07
C CYS A 278 -35.69 23.38 2.58
N ASN A 279 -34.89 22.37 2.22
CA ASN A 279 -34.47 22.11 0.84
C ASN A 279 -35.53 21.37 0.02
N TYR A 280 -36.41 20.61 0.67
CA TYR A 280 -37.53 19.90 0.05
C TYR A 280 -38.90 20.22 0.71
N PRO A 281 -39.36 21.49 0.67
CA PRO A 281 -40.54 21.93 1.41
C PRO A 281 -41.86 21.34 0.90
N LEU A 282 -41.86 20.85 -0.35
CA LEU A 282 -43.03 20.29 -1.03
C LEU A 282 -43.15 18.77 -0.89
N LEU A 283 -42.16 18.09 -0.29
CA LEU A 283 -42.19 16.64 -0.10
C LEU A 283 -42.94 16.25 1.17
N ASP A 284 -43.70 15.15 1.10
CA ASP A 284 -44.32 14.57 2.27
C ASP A 284 -43.29 13.90 3.22
N SER A 285 -43.76 13.46 4.39
CA SER A 285 -42.91 12.83 5.41
C SER A 285 -42.19 11.57 4.94
N ASN A 286 -42.80 10.79 4.03
CA ASN A 286 -42.22 9.55 3.52
C ASN A 286 -41.10 9.84 2.53
N HIS A 287 -41.33 10.79 1.61
CA HIS A 287 -40.32 11.25 0.66
C HIS A 287 -39.13 11.93 1.38
N LEU A 288 -39.38 12.71 2.44
CA LEU A 288 -38.30 13.26 3.27
C LEU A 288 -37.49 12.18 3.99
N GLN A 289 -38.11 11.06 4.39
CA GLN A 289 -37.39 9.90 4.92
C GLN A 289 -36.54 9.21 3.85
N HIS A 290 -36.99 9.16 2.60
CA HIS A 290 -36.19 8.65 1.49
C HIS A 290 -34.97 9.54 1.25
N VAL A 291 -35.13 10.87 1.24
CA VAL A 291 -34.02 11.83 1.13
C VAL A 291 -33.00 11.60 2.24
N LYS A 292 -33.46 11.51 3.50
CA LYS A 292 -32.60 11.24 4.65
C LYS A 292 -31.86 9.90 4.53
N ALA A 293 -32.54 8.85 4.08
CA ALA A 293 -31.94 7.54 3.89
C ALA A 293 -30.85 7.56 2.82
N CYS A 294 -31.06 8.26 1.70
CA CYS A 294 -30.06 8.43 0.65
C CYS A 294 -28.81 9.16 1.19
N ILE A 295 -28.98 10.22 1.99
CA ILE A 295 -27.86 10.95 2.60
C ILE A 295 -27.09 10.07 3.58
N GLU A 296 -27.78 9.38 4.50
CA GLU A 296 -27.15 8.46 5.46
C GLU A 296 -26.36 7.35 4.75
N ILE A 297 -26.92 6.81 3.67
CA ILE A 297 -26.26 5.78 2.86
C ILE A 297 -25.06 6.37 2.13
N GLY A 298 -25.22 7.52 1.47
CA GLY A 298 -24.15 8.22 0.76
C GLY A 298 -22.96 8.52 1.67
N LEU A 299 -23.22 9.11 2.85
CA LEU A 299 -22.20 9.39 3.87
C LEU A 299 -21.48 8.12 4.33
N LYS A 300 -22.22 7.02 4.54
CA LYS A 300 -21.61 5.74 4.92
C LYS A 300 -20.79 5.10 3.79
N CYS A 301 -21.16 5.35 2.54
CA CYS A 301 -20.41 4.86 1.38
C CYS A 301 -19.09 5.59 1.19
N VAL A 302 -18.99 6.85 1.63
CA VAL A 302 -17.78 7.69 1.50
C VAL A 302 -16.87 7.66 2.74
N GLU A 303 -17.04 6.66 3.61
CA GLU A 303 -16.13 6.41 4.74
C GLU A 303 -14.68 6.23 4.27
N ALA A 304 -13.74 6.88 4.97
CA ALA A 304 -12.33 6.82 4.61
C ALA A 304 -11.77 5.39 4.73
N ASP A 305 -12.23 4.63 5.73
CA ASP A 305 -11.94 3.21 5.86
C ASP A 305 -12.92 2.38 5.01
N ARG A 306 -12.38 1.72 3.97
CA ARG A 306 -13.15 0.86 3.07
C ARG A 306 -13.91 -0.27 3.78
N ASN A 307 -13.45 -0.73 4.94
CA ASN A 307 -14.08 -1.83 5.68
C ASN A 307 -15.35 -1.38 6.41
N LYS A 308 -15.53 -0.06 6.62
CA LYS A 308 -16.73 0.52 7.22
C LYS A 308 -17.84 0.78 6.20
N ARG A 309 -17.50 0.80 4.90
CA ARG A 309 -18.45 1.00 3.80
C ARG A 309 -19.40 -0.19 3.69
N PRO A 310 -20.70 0.04 3.39
CA PRO A 310 -21.66 -1.04 3.18
C PRO A 310 -21.39 -1.76 1.86
N SER A 311 -21.80 -3.03 1.75
CA SER A 311 -21.79 -3.71 0.46
C SER A 311 -22.93 -3.19 -0.44
N ILE A 312 -22.80 -3.32 -1.77
CA ILE A 312 -23.89 -2.95 -2.70
C ILE A 312 -25.21 -3.67 -2.40
N VAL A 313 -25.14 -4.90 -1.87
CA VAL A 313 -26.31 -5.67 -1.44
C VAL A 313 -27.00 -5.01 -0.26
N ASP A 314 -26.23 -4.50 0.71
CA ASP A 314 -26.77 -3.80 1.87
C ASP A 314 -27.38 -2.45 1.49
N ILE A 315 -26.76 -1.74 0.54
CA ILE A 315 -27.26 -0.46 0.02
C ILE A 315 -28.62 -0.65 -0.64
N VAL A 316 -28.71 -1.53 -1.64
CA VAL A 316 -29.95 -1.85 -2.35
C VAL A 316 -31.01 -2.36 -1.36
N GLY A 317 -30.62 -3.26 -0.44
CA GLY A 317 -31.52 -3.78 0.59
C GLY A 317 -32.08 -2.70 1.51
N LYS A 318 -31.28 -1.70 1.90
CA LYS A 318 -31.74 -0.58 2.74
C LYS A 318 -32.64 0.39 1.99
N LEU A 319 -32.29 0.71 0.74
CA LEU A 319 -33.12 1.57 -0.11
C LEU A 319 -34.49 0.93 -0.36
N HIS A 320 -34.57 -0.39 -0.59
CA HIS A 320 -35.87 -1.07 -0.71
C HIS A 320 -36.63 -1.20 0.63
N ARG A 321 -35.96 -1.52 1.75
CA ARG A 321 -36.61 -1.75 3.05
C ARG A 321 -37.20 -0.50 3.68
N LYS A 322 -36.61 0.68 3.45
CA LYS A 322 -37.14 1.95 3.95
C LYS A 322 -38.26 2.54 3.05
N CYS A 323 -38.63 1.85 1.96
CA CYS A 323 -39.56 2.34 0.92
C CYS A 323 -40.82 1.47 0.71
N VAL A 324 -41.45 0.95 1.78
CA VAL A 324 -42.79 0.35 1.64
C VAL A 324 -43.82 1.17 2.41
N PRO A 325 -44.63 2.02 1.74
CA PRO A 325 -45.95 2.38 2.20
C PRO A 325 -46.95 1.27 1.81
N ILE A 326 -47.85 0.92 2.73
CA ILE A 326 -49.01 0.07 2.47
C ILE A 326 -49.96 0.83 1.54
N LEU A 327 -50.13 0.40 0.30
CA LEU A 327 -51.36 0.57 -0.49
C LEU A 327 -51.55 -0.67 -1.38
N GLY A 328 -52.79 -1.16 -1.43
CA GLY A 328 -53.14 -2.51 -1.88
C GLY A 328 -53.14 -2.77 -3.38
N GLN A 329 -53.07 -4.07 -3.68
CA GLN A 329 -53.42 -4.79 -4.92
C GLN A 329 -52.64 -4.48 -6.22
N SER A 330 -51.69 -5.36 -6.57
CA SER A 330 -51.87 -6.47 -7.55
C SER A 330 -50.57 -6.84 -8.27
N GLY A 331 -50.08 -8.06 -8.00
CA GLY A 331 -49.45 -8.93 -9.00
C GLY A 331 -48.05 -8.60 -9.54
N ALA A 332 -47.00 -9.03 -8.84
CA ALA A 332 -45.97 -9.95 -9.36
C ALA A 332 -44.90 -10.20 -8.30
N ARG A 333 -44.89 -11.41 -7.75
CA ARG A 333 -43.82 -11.95 -6.89
C ARG A 333 -42.51 -12.04 -7.68
N PHE A 334 -41.44 -11.40 -7.19
CA PHE A 334 -40.09 -11.93 -7.37
C PHE A 334 -39.55 -12.36 -6.00
N GLN A 335 -39.72 -13.64 -5.69
CA GLN A 335 -39.12 -14.29 -4.53
C GLN A 335 -37.65 -14.58 -4.85
N TYR A 336 -36.71 -13.94 -4.14
CA TYR A 336 -35.39 -14.51 -3.93
C TYR A 336 -35.27 -14.93 -2.47
N LYS A 337 -35.19 -16.25 -2.28
CA LYS A 337 -35.27 -16.95 -1.01
C LYS A 337 -33.86 -17.36 -0.61
N TRP A 338 -33.21 -16.66 0.33
CA TRP A 338 -31.98 -17.13 0.96
C TRP A 338 -32.14 -17.10 2.47
N ALA A 339 -32.03 -18.29 3.07
CA ALA A 339 -32.27 -18.56 4.48
C ALA A 339 -31.10 -18.08 5.35
N TYR A 340 -31.39 -17.23 6.32
CA TYR A 340 -30.50 -16.93 7.44
C TYR A 340 -30.49 -18.12 8.41
N LYS A 341 -29.33 -18.73 8.63
CA LYS A 341 -29.05 -19.48 9.87
C LYS A 341 -28.21 -18.57 10.77
N SER A 342 -28.84 -18.08 11.82
CA SER A 342 -28.22 -17.43 12.96
C SER A 342 -27.36 -18.40 13.76
N VAL A 343 -26.13 -18.02 14.12
CA VAL A 343 -25.55 -18.39 15.42
C VAL A 343 -24.90 -17.16 16.04
N SER A 344 -25.33 -16.91 17.26
CA SER A 344 -24.94 -15.89 18.24
C SER A 344 -23.44 -15.86 18.54
N SER A 345 -22.84 -14.65 18.54
CA SER A 345 -21.63 -14.34 19.32
C SER A 345 -21.45 -12.80 19.48
N SER A 346 -22.50 -12.07 19.87
CA SER A 346 -22.51 -10.60 19.93
C SER A 346 -22.10 -10.00 21.28
N VAL A 347 -21.43 -10.75 22.16
CA VAL A 347 -21.05 -10.25 23.51
C VAL A 347 -19.53 -10.20 23.74
N PHE A 348 -18.72 -10.72 22.81
CA PHE A 348 -17.25 -10.67 22.91
C PHE A 348 -16.58 -9.61 22.02
N ARG A 349 -17.25 -9.08 20.98
CA ARG A 349 -16.63 -8.13 20.02
C ARG A 349 -16.56 -6.68 20.50
N ASP A 350 -17.38 -6.27 21.46
CA ASP A 350 -17.42 -4.85 21.89
C ASP A 350 -16.22 -4.44 22.77
N ARG A 351 -15.51 -5.39 23.38
CA ARG A 351 -14.29 -5.10 24.15
C ARG A 351 -13.04 -5.01 23.26
N GLU A 352 -12.99 -5.79 22.18
CA GLU A 352 -11.91 -5.74 21.19
C GLU A 352 -12.04 -4.53 20.25
N MET A 353 -13.26 -4.18 19.81
CA MET A 353 -13.44 -2.99 18.95
C MET A 353 -13.04 -1.70 19.65
N LYS A 354 -13.32 -1.54 20.95
CA LYS A 354 -12.86 -0.37 21.72
C LYS A 354 -11.34 -0.30 21.89
N ALA A 355 -10.67 -1.45 22.03
CA ALA A 355 -9.21 -1.52 22.09
C ALA A 355 -8.57 -1.19 20.72
N ILE A 356 -9.20 -1.63 19.62
CA ILE A 356 -8.78 -1.33 18.25
C ILE A 356 -9.07 0.13 17.87
N GLU A 357 -10.19 0.71 18.33
CA GLU A 357 -10.52 2.13 18.16
C GLU A 357 -9.49 3.01 18.87
N LEU A 358 -9.15 2.69 20.12
CA LEU A 358 -8.09 3.33 20.90
C LEU A 358 -6.69 3.17 20.28
N LEU A 359 -6.41 2.03 19.64
CA LEU A 359 -5.18 1.81 18.88
C LEU A 359 -5.17 2.56 17.54
N SER A 360 -6.32 2.75 16.89
CA SER A 360 -6.44 3.49 15.63
C SER A 360 -6.29 5.00 15.83
N GLU A 361 -6.83 5.55 16.92
CA GLU A 361 -6.60 6.93 17.35
C GLU A 361 -5.15 7.16 17.78
N LYS A 362 -4.48 6.16 18.39
CA LYS A 362 -3.02 6.19 18.63
C LYS A 362 -2.20 6.05 17.34
N LYS A 363 -2.61 5.23 16.37
CA LYS A 363 -1.90 4.98 15.09
C LYS A 363 -1.85 6.22 14.19
N ALA A 364 -2.87 7.09 14.21
CA ALA A 364 -2.85 8.38 13.52
C ALA A 364 -1.91 9.41 14.17
N ASN A 365 -1.60 9.25 15.46
CA ASN A 365 -0.90 10.25 16.28
C ASN A 365 0.64 10.16 16.26
N THR A 366 1.23 9.18 15.56
CA THR A 366 2.69 9.03 15.47
C THR A 366 3.33 9.61 14.21
N ALA A 367 2.52 10.09 13.25
CA ALA A 367 3.01 10.51 11.92
C ALA A 367 3.15 12.03 11.72
N GLU A 368 2.75 12.86 12.68
CA GLU A 368 2.92 14.31 12.59
C GLU A 368 4.35 14.67 13.02
N LEU A 369 5.19 15.06 12.06
CA LEU A 369 6.58 15.42 12.29
C LEU A 369 6.68 16.78 12.98
N ILE A 370 6.89 16.76 14.30
CA ILE A 370 6.95 17.99 15.12
C ILE A 370 8.26 18.74 14.84
N GLY A 371 8.14 20.03 14.50
CA GLY A 371 9.30 20.95 14.39
C GLY A 371 10.22 20.72 13.19
N ILE A 372 9.81 19.92 12.20
CA ILE A 372 10.68 19.61 11.05
C ILE A 372 10.72 20.73 10.00
N GLU A 373 9.70 21.61 9.97
CA GLU A 373 9.55 22.65 8.95
C GLU A 373 10.72 23.64 8.93
N GLU A 374 11.20 24.07 10.11
CA GLU A 374 12.37 24.94 10.22
C GLU A 374 13.63 24.30 9.62
N ALA A 375 13.82 23.00 9.89
CA ALA A 375 14.95 22.25 9.34
C ALA A 375 14.83 22.03 7.82
N VAL A 376 13.61 21.78 7.33
CA VAL A 376 13.30 21.70 5.89
C VAL A 376 13.62 23.02 5.21
N ASN A 377 13.16 24.14 5.77
CA ASN A 377 13.39 25.47 5.20
C ASN A 377 14.88 25.84 5.22
N GLY A 378 15.59 25.57 6.33
CA GLY A 378 17.03 25.78 6.43
C GLY A 378 17.84 24.99 5.41
N LEU A 379 17.49 23.72 5.20
CA LEU A 379 18.13 22.87 4.20
C LEU A 379 17.76 23.28 2.76
N MET A 380 16.50 23.68 2.53
CA MET A 380 16.06 24.21 1.23
C MET A 380 16.82 25.47 0.84
N ASN A 381 17.08 26.39 1.77
CA ASN A 381 17.89 27.59 1.52
C ASN A 381 19.32 27.24 1.10
N ILE A 382 19.91 26.21 1.72
CA ILE A 382 21.22 25.70 1.30
C ILE A 382 21.14 25.07 -0.07
N ILE A 383 20.08 24.32 -0.38
CA ILE A 383 19.91 23.68 -1.69
C ILE A 383 19.78 24.72 -2.80
N THR A 384 19.00 25.79 -2.60
CA THR A 384 18.74 26.83 -3.61
C THR A 384 19.77 27.95 -3.65
N ASP A 385 20.75 28.01 -2.73
CA ASP A 385 21.64 29.19 -2.57
C ASP A 385 20.88 30.52 -2.48
N GLY A 386 19.61 30.49 -2.04
CA GLY A 386 18.71 31.65 -2.01
C GLY A 386 18.14 32.09 -3.37
N ASN A 387 18.43 31.40 -4.49
CA ASN A 387 17.93 31.69 -5.84
C ASN A 387 17.45 30.42 -6.57
N GLU A 388 16.20 30.40 -7.04
CA GLU A 388 15.63 29.22 -7.73
C GLU A 388 16.38 28.80 -9.01
N LEU A 389 17.09 29.73 -9.65
CA LEU A 389 17.89 29.51 -10.87
C LEU A 389 19.18 28.69 -10.63
N SER A 390 19.62 28.50 -9.39
CA SER A 390 20.84 27.74 -9.06
C SER A 390 20.66 26.22 -9.16
N MET A 391 19.42 25.74 -9.24
CA MET A 391 19.09 24.31 -9.30
C MET A 391 19.50 23.64 -10.63
N GLU A 392 20.03 24.39 -11.58
CA GLU A 392 20.60 23.91 -12.84
C GLU A 392 22.07 23.44 -12.70
N GLN A 393 22.76 23.80 -11.61
CA GLN A 393 24.12 23.34 -11.32
C GLN A 393 24.14 22.08 -10.42
N GLY A 394 25.16 21.24 -10.58
CA GLY A 394 25.35 20.03 -9.77
C GLY A 394 25.74 20.34 -8.33
N LYS A 395 24.98 19.82 -7.35
CA LYS A 395 25.15 20.12 -5.92
C LYS A 395 25.19 18.87 -5.04
N ILE A 396 26.01 18.93 -4.01
CA ILE A 396 26.09 17.90 -2.96
C ILE A 396 25.88 18.59 -1.62
N VAL A 397 24.96 18.06 -0.82
CA VAL A 397 24.64 18.59 0.52
C VAL A 397 24.65 17.46 1.54
N SER A 398 25.47 17.58 2.57
CA SER A 398 25.54 16.60 3.66
C SER A 398 24.72 17.05 4.88
N ILE A 399 23.76 16.26 5.32
CA ILE A 399 23.05 16.47 6.60
C ILE A 399 23.86 15.78 7.70
N VAL A 400 24.35 16.57 8.65
CA VAL A 400 25.21 16.11 9.74
C VAL A 400 24.60 16.42 11.11
N GLY A 401 24.72 15.48 12.05
CA GLY A 401 24.20 15.65 13.41
C GLY A 401 24.22 14.36 14.21
N LEU A 402 23.98 14.48 15.52
CA LEU A 402 23.97 13.38 16.49
C LEU A 402 22.99 12.25 16.10
N GLY A 403 23.23 11.04 16.64
CA GLY A 403 22.33 9.90 16.48
C GLY A 403 20.92 10.22 17.00
N GLY A 404 19.86 9.73 16.32
CA GLY A 404 18.49 9.95 16.80
C GLY A 404 17.91 11.36 16.62
N LEU A 405 18.63 12.30 15.98
CA LEU A 405 18.11 13.65 15.66
C LEU A 405 17.04 13.70 14.55
N GLY A 406 16.88 12.63 13.78
CA GLY A 406 15.92 12.61 12.65
C GLY A 406 16.51 13.05 11.31
N LYS A 407 17.82 12.88 11.09
CA LYS A 407 18.48 13.20 9.79
C LYS A 407 17.82 12.49 8.61
N THR A 408 17.61 11.17 8.72
CA THR A 408 16.90 10.36 7.72
C THR A 408 15.48 10.89 7.48
N THR A 409 14.79 11.33 8.54
CA THR A 409 13.46 11.93 8.47
C THR A 409 13.46 13.24 7.67
N LEU A 410 14.43 14.12 7.93
CA LEU A 410 14.63 15.36 7.19
C LEU A 410 14.97 15.09 5.72
N ALA A 411 15.91 14.17 5.46
CA ALA A 411 16.29 13.77 4.12
C ALA A 411 15.09 13.22 3.33
N HIS A 412 14.24 12.39 3.97
CA HIS A 412 13.03 11.86 3.37
C HIS A 412 12.00 12.95 3.08
N ALA A 413 11.80 13.92 3.99
CA ALA A 413 10.90 15.05 3.76
C ALA A 413 11.32 15.87 2.53
N ILE A 414 12.61 16.18 2.40
CA ILE A 414 13.16 16.86 1.21
C ILE A 414 13.04 15.99 -0.04
N TYR A 415 13.32 14.69 0.09
CA TYR A 415 13.20 13.75 -1.01
C TYR A 415 11.79 13.75 -1.61
N GLN A 416 10.77 13.66 -0.76
CA GLN A 416 9.36 13.70 -1.20
C GLN A 416 9.00 15.03 -1.86
N LYS A 417 9.52 16.15 -1.34
CA LYS A 417 9.26 17.51 -1.85
C LYS A 417 9.90 17.75 -3.23
N LEU A 418 11.12 17.26 -3.46
CA LEU A 418 11.91 17.60 -4.65
C LEU A 418 11.89 16.55 -5.76
N ARG A 419 11.64 15.26 -5.47
CA ARG A 419 11.80 14.16 -6.44
C ARG A 419 11.08 14.37 -7.78
N ALA A 420 9.89 14.97 -7.78
CA ALA A 420 9.11 15.20 -8.99
C ALA A 420 9.75 16.20 -9.97
N GLN A 421 10.73 17.00 -9.52
CA GLN A 421 11.42 18.01 -10.32
C GLN A 421 12.62 17.45 -11.11
N TYR A 422 12.95 16.17 -10.93
CA TYR A 422 14.12 15.50 -11.52
C TYR A 422 13.67 14.37 -12.46
N ASN A 423 14.45 14.10 -13.51
CA ASN A 423 14.12 13.05 -14.49
C ASN A 423 14.21 11.63 -13.89
N CYS A 424 15.07 11.47 -12.89
CA CYS A 424 15.24 10.22 -12.17
C CYS A 424 15.74 10.51 -10.74
N TYR A 425 15.35 9.65 -9.80
CA TYR A 425 15.67 9.86 -8.40
C TYR A 425 15.79 8.54 -7.64
N ALA A 426 16.58 8.53 -6.58
CA ALA A 426 16.75 7.35 -5.72
C ALA A 426 16.96 7.75 -4.25
N PHE A 427 16.49 6.92 -3.33
CA PHE A 427 16.78 6.98 -1.92
C PHE A 427 17.37 5.64 -1.50
N VAL A 428 18.68 5.62 -1.25
CA VAL A 428 19.41 4.42 -0.81
C VAL A 428 19.94 4.62 0.59
N SER A 429 19.89 3.57 1.41
CA SER A 429 20.49 3.54 2.75
C SER A 429 21.75 2.69 2.73
N VAL A 430 22.79 3.17 3.39
CA VAL A 430 24.10 2.56 3.48
C VAL A 430 24.22 1.87 4.83
N SER A 431 24.39 0.55 4.83
CA SER A 431 24.75 -0.16 6.06
C SER A 431 26.21 0.12 6.42
N ARG A 432 26.57 -0.01 7.70
CA ARG A 432 27.95 0.15 8.18
C ARG A 432 28.97 -0.66 7.36
N ASN A 433 28.58 -1.88 6.97
CA ASN A 433 29.31 -2.75 6.05
C ASN A 433 28.45 -2.96 4.79
N PRO A 434 28.58 -2.13 3.75
CA PRO A 434 27.70 -2.18 2.60
C PRO A 434 28.11 -3.27 1.60
N ASP A 435 27.15 -4.08 1.17
CA ASP A 435 27.26 -4.82 -0.08
C ASP A 435 27.06 -3.84 -1.25
N MET A 436 28.17 -3.44 -1.86
CA MET A 436 28.19 -2.43 -2.92
C MET A 436 27.43 -2.88 -4.16
N LYS A 437 27.51 -4.17 -4.52
CA LYS A 437 26.75 -4.76 -5.62
C LYS A 437 25.25 -4.62 -5.39
N LYS A 438 24.77 -4.95 -4.19
CA LYS A 438 23.36 -4.81 -3.82
C LYS A 438 22.94 -3.34 -3.81
N LEU A 439 23.76 -2.46 -3.24
CA LEU A 439 23.49 -1.03 -3.18
C LEU A 439 23.33 -0.41 -4.58
N PHE A 440 24.24 -0.69 -5.50
CA PHE A 440 24.15 -0.17 -6.87
C PHE A 440 22.97 -0.75 -7.65
N LYS A 441 22.65 -2.03 -7.47
CA LYS A 441 21.43 -2.64 -8.04
C LYS A 441 20.16 -1.94 -7.52
N CYS A 442 20.06 -1.71 -6.21
CA CYS A 442 18.94 -0.99 -5.61
C CYS A 442 18.82 0.43 -6.19
N MET A 443 19.94 1.12 -6.39
CA MET A 443 19.96 2.45 -6.99
C MET A 443 19.44 2.44 -8.42
N LEU A 444 19.95 1.54 -9.29
CA LEU A 444 19.49 1.40 -10.68
C LEU A 444 17.98 1.11 -10.77
N TYR A 445 17.50 0.22 -9.90
CA TYR A 445 16.08 -0.13 -9.84
C TYR A 445 15.21 1.09 -9.51
N GLN A 446 15.59 1.87 -8.49
CA GLN A 446 14.84 3.07 -8.10
C GLN A 446 14.89 4.18 -9.13
N LEU A 447 16.00 4.30 -9.89
CA LEU A 447 16.14 5.27 -10.97
C LEU A 447 15.24 4.98 -12.19
N GLY A 448 14.50 3.87 -12.19
CA GLY A 448 13.52 3.54 -13.23
C GLY A 448 14.08 2.74 -14.40
N LYS A 449 15.31 2.22 -14.29
CA LYS A 449 15.87 1.28 -15.27
C LYS A 449 15.27 -0.10 -14.99
N LYS A 450 14.14 -0.42 -15.65
CA LYS A 450 13.69 -1.81 -15.75
C LYS A 450 14.79 -2.55 -16.50
N SER A 451 15.51 -3.47 -15.85
CA SER A 451 16.44 -4.34 -16.53
C SER A 451 15.67 -5.04 -17.66
N ASN A 452 16.11 -4.84 -18.91
CA ASN A 452 15.68 -5.73 -19.98
C ASN A 452 16.01 -7.15 -19.51
N ALA A 453 14.98 -7.96 -19.32
CA ALA A 453 15.13 -9.36 -18.96
C ALA A 453 16.08 -10.04 -19.97
N ASN A 454 16.99 -10.88 -19.44
CA ASN A 454 17.95 -11.75 -20.14
C ASN A 454 19.45 -11.36 -20.13
N ILE A 455 19.96 -10.76 -19.06
CA ILE A 455 21.40 -10.87 -18.76
C ILE A 455 21.52 -11.59 -17.42
N HIS A 456 22.14 -12.77 -17.41
CA HIS A 456 22.30 -13.67 -16.27
C HIS A 456 22.47 -12.91 -14.92
N GLU A 457 21.48 -13.06 -14.04
CA GLU A 457 21.38 -12.42 -12.71
C GLU A 457 22.62 -12.62 -11.80
N SER A 458 23.44 -13.61 -12.11
CA SER A 458 24.65 -13.98 -11.36
C SER A 458 25.95 -13.31 -11.84
N ILE A 459 26.00 -12.66 -13.01
CA ILE A 459 27.30 -12.32 -13.67
C ILE A 459 27.69 -10.83 -13.64
N LEU A 460 26.78 -9.89 -13.34
CA LEU A 460 27.16 -8.47 -13.33
C LEU A 460 28.18 -8.17 -12.20
N ASP A 461 29.41 -7.88 -12.59
CA ASP A 461 30.51 -7.38 -11.77
C ASP A 461 30.17 -5.98 -11.23
N GLU A 462 30.69 -5.62 -10.05
CA GLU A 462 30.50 -4.29 -9.43
C GLU A 462 30.88 -3.17 -10.39
N ARG A 463 31.95 -3.37 -11.18
CA ARG A 463 32.40 -2.42 -12.21
C ARG A 463 31.35 -2.19 -13.29
N LEU A 464 30.66 -3.23 -13.74
CA LEU A 464 29.62 -3.12 -14.76
C LEU A 464 28.42 -2.32 -14.23
N LEU A 465 28.02 -2.54 -12.98
CA LEU A 465 26.96 -1.75 -12.34
C LEU A 465 27.31 -0.26 -12.25
N VAL A 466 28.57 0.05 -11.94
CA VAL A 466 29.09 1.42 -11.93
C VAL A 466 28.99 2.05 -13.33
N TYR A 467 29.44 1.35 -14.37
CA TYR A 467 29.33 1.85 -15.76
C TYR A 467 27.88 2.07 -16.18
N GLU A 468 26.98 1.17 -15.81
CA GLU A 468 25.56 1.30 -16.11
C GLU A 468 24.90 2.50 -15.42
N LEU A 469 25.26 2.78 -14.17
CA LEU A 469 24.80 3.97 -13.45
C LEU A 469 25.29 5.25 -14.14
N ILE A 470 26.58 5.28 -14.49
CA ILE A 470 27.18 6.42 -15.19
C ILE A 470 26.44 6.67 -16.50
N GLU A 471 26.31 5.65 -17.35
CA GLU A 471 25.65 5.78 -18.66
C GLU A 471 24.20 6.28 -18.52
N PHE A 472 23.46 5.73 -17.55
CA PHE A 472 22.06 6.10 -17.31
C PHE A 472 21.91 7.55 -16.85
N LEU A 473 22.81 8.00 -15.97
CA LEU A 473 22.75 9.33 -15.34
C LEU A 473 23.36 10.44 -16.22
N GLN A 474 24.30 10.13 -17.12
CA GLN A 474 25.08 11.12 -17.89
C GLN A 474 24.23 12.18 -18.63
N LYS A 475 23.01 11.83 -19.06
CA LYS A 475 22.12 12.69 -19.87
C LYS A 475 20.84 13.10 -19.14
N ARG A 476 20.76 12.91 -17.82
CA ARG A 476 19.53 13.11 -17.03
C ARG A 476 19.79 14.03 -15.85
N ARG A 477 18.83 14.89 -15.56
CA ARG A 477 18.79 15.60 -14.28
C ARG A 477 18.41 14.62 -13.19
N TYR A 478 19.27 14.41 -12.20
CA TYR A 478 19.06 13.35 -11.19
C TYR A 478 19.12 13.85 -9.75
N PHE A 479 18.34 13.21 -8.87
CA PHE A 479 18.32 13.51 -7.44
C PHE A 479 18.47 12.24 -6.61
N ILE A 480 19.58 12.11 -5.88
CA ILE A 480 19.90 10.90 -5.12
C ILE A 480 20.09 11.26 -3.66
N VAL A 481 19.45 10.49 -2.77
CA VAL A 481 19.72 10.51 -1.32
C VAL A 481 20.50 9.27 -0.96
N VAL A 482 21.63 9.47 -0.29
CA VAL A 482 22.50 8.42 0.26
C VAL A 482 22.50 8.54 1.78
N ASP A 483 21.68 7.74 2.42
CA ASP A 483 21.42 7.80 3.85
C ASP A 483 22.42 6.96 4.67
N ASP A 484 22.87 7.53 5.79
CA ASP A 484 23.70 6.94 6.85
C ASP A 484 25.11 6.50 6.42
N ILE A 485 25.91 7.43 5.88
CA ILE A 485 27.31 7.18 5.51
C ILE A 485 28.20 7.13 6.75
N TRP A 486 28.82 5.97 7.00
CA TRP A 486 29.73 5.72 8.12
C TRP A 486 31.21 5.97 7.79
N ASP A 487 31.61 5.70 6.55
CA ASP A 487 33.02 5.73 6.14
C ASP A 487 33.18 6.50 4.83
N ILE A 488 34.23 7.32 4.76
CA ILE A 488 34.52 8.12 3.58
C ILE A 488 34.95 7.28 2.37
N SER A 489 35.57 6.12 2.59
CA SER A 489 35.92 5.16 1.54
C SER A 489 34.68 4.64 0.82
N VAL A 490 33.63 4.32 1.56
CA VAL A 490 32.33 3.91 1.01
C VAL A 490 31.74 5.02 0.15
N TRP A 491 31.74 6.26 0.65
CA TRP A 491 31.29 7.41 -0.16
C TRP A 491 32.09 7.55 -1.46
N LYS A 492 33.42 7.42 -1.41
CA LYS A 492 34.27 7.50 -2.61
C LYS A 492 33.86 6.44 -3.64
N MET A 493 33.56 5.22 -3.22
CA MET A 493 33.06 4.15 -4.10
C MET A 493 31.70 4.50 -4.71
N ILE A 494 30.75 5.00 -3.90
CA ILE A 494 29.43 5.44 -4.40
C ILE A 494 29.60 6.60 -5.39
N ARG A 495 30.45 7.57 -5.06
CA ARG A 495 30.68 8.77 -5.85
C ARG A 495 31.27 8.46 -7.23
N CYS A 496 32.02 7.36 -7.38
CA CYS A 496 32.51 6.89 -8.68
C CYS A 496 31.37 6.51 -9.64
N ALA A 497 30.20 6.11 -9.13
CA ALA A 497 29.04 5.74 -9.95
C ALA A 497 28.11 6.92 -10.31
N LEU A 498 28.38 8.12 -9.78
CA LEU A 498 27.51 9.30 -9.93
C LEU A 498 28.20 10.39 -10.78
N PRO A 499 27.94 10.46 -12.09
CA PRO A 499 28.66 11.36 -12.98
C PRO A 499 28.22 12.82 -12.85
N THR A 500 29.18 13.75 -12.90
CA THR A 500 28.85 15.15 -13.15
C THR A 500 28.32 15.31 -14.57
N ASN A 501 27.21 16.03 -14.73
CA ASN A 501 26.64 16.27 -16.06
C ASN A 501 26.10 17.71 -16.19
N ASN A 502 25.79 18.10 -17.43
CA ASN A 502 25.23 19.42 -17.74
C ASN A 502 23.70 19.49 -17.48
N GLY A 503 23.06 18.36 -17.17
CA GLY A 503 21.63 18.30 -16.85
C GLY A 503 21.30 18.73 -15.41
N GLY A 504 22.32 18.89 -14.56
CA GLY A 504 22.18 19.24 -13.15
C GLY A 504 21.92 18.01 -12.28
N TYR A 505 22.41 18.04 -11.04
CA TYR A 505 22.14 16.98 -10.07
C TYR A 505 22.06 17.52 -8.65
N ILE A 506 21.30 16.82 -7.80
CA ILE A 506 21.40 16.98 -6.35
C ILE A 506 21.75 15.64 -5.73
N ILE A 507 22.75 15.63 -4.86
CA ILE A 507 23.02 14.49 -4.00
C ILE A 507 22.92 14.96 -2.55
N ILE A 508 22.00 14.35 -1.79
CA ILE A 508 21.91 14.56 -0.35
C ILE A 508 22.53 13.35 0.34
N THR A 509 23.47 13.57 1.25
CA THR A 509 23.99 12.51 2.11
C THR A 509 23.55 12.76 3.55
N THR A 510 23.43 11.70 4.35
CA THR A 510 23.26 11.85 5.81
C THR A 510 24.41 11.14 6.53
N THR A 511 24.91 11.72 7.62
CA THR A 511 25.95 11.09 8.45
C THR A 511 25.93 11.61 9.88
N ARG A 512 26.41 10.79 10.82
CA ARG A 512 26.66 11.21 12.21
C ARG A 512 28.05 11.81 12.40
N ILE A 513 28.95 11.59 11.44
CA ILE A 513 30.37 11.86 11.59
C ILE A 513 30.69 13.16 10.84
N PHE A 514 31.06 14.19 11.59
CA PHE A 514 31.34 15.51 11.04
C PHE A 514 32.47 15.49 10.02
N ASP A 515 33.52 14.72 10.28
CA ASP A 515 34.65 14.59 9.35
C ASP A 515 34.27 13.88 8.04
N VAL A 516 33.29 12.97 8.06
CA VAL A 516 32.76 12.35 6.84
C VAL A 516 31.98 13.39 6.04
N ALA A 517 31.08 14.16 6.66
CA ALA A 517 30.33 15.23 5.99
C ALA A 517 31.25 16.26 5.34
N LYS A 518 32.35 16.63 6.00
CA LYS A 518 33.35 17.56 5.47
C LYS A 518 34.09 16.99 4.25
N GLN A 519 34.41 15.70 4.28
CA GLN A 519 35.15 15.03 3.21
C GLN A 519 34.28 14.60 2.02
N VAL A 520 32.96 14.44 2.21
CA VAL A 520 32.00 14.17 1.12
C VAL A 520 32.08 15.26 0.03
N GLY A 521 32.37 16.49 0.45
CA GLY A 521 32.45 17.67 -0.42
C GLY A 521 31.08 18.34 -0.62
N GLY A 522 31.10 19.61 -1.02
CA GLY A 522 29.90 20.43 -1.13
C GLY A 522 29.52 21.13 0.18
N ALA A 523 28.26 21.53 0.32
CA ALA A 523 27.75 22.16 1.52
C ALA A 523 27.38 21.10 2.58
N TYR A 524 27.35 21.49 3.85
CA TYR A 524 26.77 20.64 4.89
C TYR A 524 25.79 21.44 5.74
N TYR A 525 24.71 20.78 6.14
CA TYR A 525 23.70 21.30 7.05
C TYR A 525 23.86 20.59 8.39
N LYS A 526 24.27 21.34 9.41
CA LYS A 526 24.30 20.85 10.79
C LYS A 526 22.89 20.88 11.35
N MET A 527 22.27 19.72 11.50
CA MET A 527 20.90 19.60 11.98
C MET A 527 20.80 20.08 13.43
N PRO A 528 19.94 21.06 13.74
CA PRO A 528 19.78 21.56 15.10
C PRO A 528 19.01 20.54 15.96
N ASN A 529 19.21 20.65 17.27
CA ASN A 529 18.38 19.92 18.23
C ASN A 529 16.96 20.53 18.25
N LEU A 530 15.99 19.73 18.68
CA LEU A 530 14.61 20.17 18.80
C LEU A 530 14.49 21.26 19.87
N CYS A 531 13.80 22.36 19.57
CA CYS A 531 13.56 23.41 20.55
C CYS A 531 12.73 22.89 21.73
N ILE A 532 12.79 23.58 22.86
CA ILE A 532 12.10 23.13 24.08
C ILE A 532 10.57 23.05 23.89
N GLN A 533 9.96 23.96 23.12
CA GLN A 533 8.52 23.89 22.84
C GLN A 533 8.15 22.61 22.09
N ASN A 534 8.85 22.32 20.99
CA ASN A 534 8.61 21.11 20.20
C ASN A 534 8.96 19.82 20.99
N SER A 535 9.97 19.89 21.85
CA SER A 535 10.33 18.79 22.76
C SER A 535 9.21 18.48 23.76
N ARG A 536 8.56 19.51 24.33
CA ARG A 536 7.38 19.35 25.20
C ARG A 536 6.21 18.72 24.46
N VAL A 537 5.93 19.16 23.23
CA VAL A 537 4.85 18.59 22.42
C VAL A 537 5.11 17.10 22.17
N LEU A 538 6.33 16.74 21.75
CA LEU A 538 6.71 15.35 21.49
C LEU A 538 6.62 14.48 22.76
N PHE A 539 7.06 15.01 23.90
CA PHE A 539 7.04 14.31 25.20
C PHE A 539 5.62 14.11 25.73
N ASN A 540 4.81 15.18 25.77
CA ASN A 540 3.47 15.14 26.35
C ASN A 540 2.52 14.29 25.52
N ARG A 541 2.60 14.37 24.18
CA ARG A 541 1.74 13.59 23.28
C ARG A 541 1.83 12.09 23.56
N ARG A 542 3.02 11.60 23.92
CA ARG A 542 3.26 10.18 24.17
C ARG A 542 2.81 9.70 25.55
N ILE A 543 2.88 10.56 26.57
CA ILE A 543 2.51 10.22 27.96
C ILE A 543 1.02 10.46 28.24
N PHE A 544 0.50 11.62 27.82
CA PHE A 544 -0.82 12.11 28.22
C PHE A 544 -1.84 12.12 27.08
N GLY A 545 -1.42 11.90 25.82
CA GLY A 545 -2.26 12.09 24.64
C GLY A 545 -2.50 13.58 24.34
N ILE A 546 -3.69 13.92 23.83
CA ILE A 546 -4.10 15.31 23.48
C ILE A 546 -4.65 16.08 24.70
N LYS A 547 -4.69 15.47 25.89
CA LYS A 547 -5.25 16.12 27.09
C LYS A 547 -4.16 16.87 27.85
N ASP A 548 -4.46 18.12 28.20
CA ASP A 548 -3.59 18.94 29.05
C ASP A 548 -3.45 18.33 30.46
N THR A 549 -2.28 18.52 31.05
CA THR A 549 -1.92 17.92 32.34
C THR A 549 -2.15 18.91 33.47
N ASP A 550 -3.21 18.73 34.26
CA ASP A 550 -3.54 19.60 35.43
C ASP A 550 -2.60 19.43 36.65
N LYS A 551 -1.46 18.73 36.51
CA LYS A 551 -0.53 18.41 37.61
C LYS A 551 0.75 19.25 37.54
N TYR A 552 0.70 20.45 38.10
CA TYR A 552 1.83 21.41 38.16
C TYR A 552 3.18 20.78 38.58
N GLU A 553 3.20 19.83 39.52
CA GLU A 553 4.44 19.22 39.98
C GLU A 553 5.09 18.28 38.94
N LEU A 554 4.30 17.62 38.10
CA LEU A 554 4.82 16.78 37.00
C LEU A 554 5.37 17.65 35.86
N ILE A 555 4.82 18.85 35.68
CA ILE A 555 5.33 19.83 34.70
C ILE A 555 6.77 20.20 35.04
N ILE A 556 7.07 20.60 36.28
CA ILE A 556 8.45 20.98 36.68
C ILE A 556 9.43 19.82 36.47
N LEU A 557 9.03 18.60 36.82
CA LEU A 557 9.90 17.43 36.64
C LEU A 557 10.09 17.07 35.17
N SER A 558 9.05 17.24 34.34
CA SER A 558 9.14 17.04 32.89
C SER A 558 10.15 17.97 32.24
N GLU A 559 10.22 19.24 32.67
CA GLU A 559 11.23 20.20 32.18
C GLU A 559 12.66 19.74 32.47
N ARG A 560 12.90 19.24 33.67
CA ARG A 560 14.22 18.73 34.06
C ARG A 560 14.60 17.51 33.25
N ILE A 561 13.66 16.59 33.02
CA ILE A 561 13.89 15.40 32.19
C ILE A 561 14.15 15.80 30.72
N LEU A 562 13.40 16.75 30.18
CA LEU A 562 13.59 17.27 28.83
C LEU A 562 14.95 17.94 28.65
N HIS A 563 15.41 18.66 29.68
CA HIS A 563 16.76 19.24 29.70
C HIS A 563 17.84 18.16 29.56
N GLU A 564 17.74 17.04 30.30
CA GLU A 564 18.69 15.93 30.18
C GLU A 564 18.64 15.21 28.81
N CYS A 565 17.49 15.27 28.11
CA CYS A 565 17.36 14.75 26.75
C CYS A 565 18.05 15.63 25.69
N GLY A 566 18.42 16.87 26.02
CA GLY A 566 19.15 17.77 25.13
C GLY A 566 18.43 18.14 23.83
N GLY A 567 17.10 17.99 23.77
CA GLY A 567 16.32 18.22 22.55
C GLY A 567 16.50 17.14 21.47
N VAL A 568 16.97 15.94 21.81
CA VAL A 568 17.08 14.83 20.84
C VAL A 568 15.76 14.05 20.79
N PRO A 569 15.09 13.97 19.63
CA PRO A 569 13.81 13.27 19.47
C PRO A 569 13.81 11.83 19.97
N LEU A 570 14.84 11.03 19.64
CA LEU A 570 14.90 9.64 20.11
C LEU A 570 15.01 9.54 21.64
N ALA A 571 15.83 10.37 22.27
CA ALA A 571 15.95 10.40 23.74
C ALA A 571 14.60 10.73 24.40
N ILE A 572 13.91 11.75 23.86
CA ILE A 572 12.58 12.18 24.31
C ILE A 572 11.57 11.05 24.14
N ILE A 573 11.57 10.38 22.98
CA ILE A 573 10.69 9.23 22.67
C ILE A 573 10.88 8.09 23.67
N MET A 574 12.13 7.74 23.97
CA MET A 574 12.43 6.62 24.86
C MET A 574 12.04 6.94 26.31
N ILE A 575 12.44 8.11 26.81
CA ILE A 575 12.13 8.47 28.20
C ILE A 575 10.62 8.68 28.41
N SER A 576 9.91 9.25 27.42
CA SER A 576 8.46 9.39 27.51
C SER A 576 7.75 8.03 27.45
N GLY A 577 8.22 7.10 26.61
CA GLY A 577 7.76 5.71 26.61
C GLY A 577 7.97 5.00 27.95
N LEU A 578 9.13 5.19 28.59
CA LEU A 578 9.43 4.71 29.94
C LEU A 578 8.50 5.33 31.00
N LEU A 579 8.31 6.64 30.98
CA LEU A 579 7.52 7.34 31.98
C LEU A 579 6.02 7.04 31.87
N ALA A 580 5.53 6.73 30.67
CA ALA A 580 4.14 6.31 30.45
C ALA A 580 3.78 5.03 31.24
N THR A 581 4.75 4.14 31.51
CA THR A 581 4.53 2.92 32.31
C THR A 581 4.38 3.20 33.81
N LYS A 582 4.77 4.40 34.27
CA LYS A 582 4.76 4.78 35.69
C LYS A 582 3.43 5.33 36.19
N GLY A 583 2.41 5.38 35.32
CA GLY A 583 1.05 5.78 35.69
C GLY A 583 0.94 7.19 36.29
N GLY A 584 1.86 8.09 35.93
CA GLY A 584 1.88 9.47 36.44
C GLY A 584 2.17 9.60 37.94
N LYS A 585 2.82 8.61 38.56
CA LYS A 585 3.23 8.65 39.97
C LYS A 585 4.52 9.48 40.12
N LYS A 586 4.45 10.58 40.88
CA LYS A 586 5.56 11.52 41.12
C LYS A 586 6.85 10.83 41.57
N ASN A 587 6.78 9.97 42.59
CA ASN A 587 7.97 9.31 43.14
C ASN A 587 8.66 8.40 42.12
N GLU A 588 7.90 7.77 41.24
CA GLU A 588 8.46 6.92 40.17
C GLU A 588 9.16 7.77 39.10
N TRP A 589 8.60 8.92 38.73
CA TRP A 589 9.25 9.85 37.81
C TRP A 589 10.54 10.44 38.39
N TYR A 590 10.55 10.74 39.70
CA TYR A 590 11.77 11.20 40.39
C TYR A 590 12.87 10.14 40.39
N LYS A 591 12.52 8.86 40.57
CA LYS A 591 13.49 7.76 40.46
C LYS A 591 14.09 7.69 39.06
N VAL A 592 13.26 7.80 38.02
CA VAL A 592 13.72 7.81 36.62
C VAL A 592 14.68 8.98 36.40
N TYR A 593 14.27 10.21 36.78
CA TYR A 593 15.11 11.40 36.67
C TYR A 593 16.47 11.24 37.37
N ASN A 594 16.48 10.77 38.62
CA ASN A 594 17.73 10.55 39.36
C ASN A 594 18.62 9.47 38.74
N SER A 595 18.03 8.52 38.01
CA SER A 595 18.77 7.40 37.38
C SER A 595 19.40 7.78 36.04
N ILE A 596 18.88 8.80 35.34
CA ILE A 596 19.57 9.41 34.18
C ILE A 596 20.94 9.97 34.62
N GLY A 597 21.00 10.41 35.88
CA GLY A 597 22.13 11.06 36.51
C GLY A 597 22.04 12.57 36.32
N THR A 598 22.42 13.33 37.33
CA THR A 598 22.74 14.74 37.13
C THR A 598 24.14 14.81 36.53
N THR A 599 24.47 15.86 35.75
CA THR A 599 25.63 16.74 35.95
C THR A 599 26.34 17.20 34.65
N ILE A 600 26.34 18.52 34.45
CA ILE A 600 27.39 19.45 33.96
C ILE A 600 28.28 19.05 32.75
N LYS A 601 28.17 19.89 31.70
CA LYS A 601 29.07 20.21 30.57
C LYS A 601 28.99 19.43 29.24
N ASP A 602 29.19 20.21 28.19
CA ASP A 602 28.85 20.07 26.77
C ASP A 602 29.53 18.95 25.96
N SER A 603 30.04 17.87 26.58
CA SER A 603 30.85 16.86 25.87
C SER A 603 30.41 15.40 25.99
N LEU A 604 29.27 15.10 26.61
CA LEU A 604 28.87 13.72 26.96
C LEU A 604 27.50 13.26 26.42
N TYR A 605 27.02 13.85 25.32
CA TYR A 605 25.72 13.47 24.72
C TYR A 605 25.58 11.95 24.52
N ASP A 606 26.61 11.29 23.99
CA ASP A 606 26.58 9.84 23.75
C ASP A 606 26.44 9.05 25.06
N GLU A 607 26.95 9.56 26.19
CA GLU A 607 26.75 8.91 27.49
C GLU A 607 25.33 9.06 27.99
N ASN A 608 24.75 10.28 27.93
CA ASN A 608 23.36 10.50 28.34
C ASN A 608 22.40 9.64 27.51
N MET A 609 22.62 9.59 26.20
CA MET A 609 21.81 8.74 25.32
C MET A 609 21.96 7.26 25.68
N LYS A 610 23.19 6.76 25.90
CA LYS A 610 23.43 5.38 26.36
C LYS A 610 22.76 5.08 27.69
N ARG A 611 22.75 6.02 28.64
CA ARG A 611 22.05 5.87 29.93
C ARG A 611 20.54 5.80 29.74
N ILE A 612 19.95 6.70 28.96
CA ILE A 612 18.50 6.68 28.66
C ILE A 612 18.10 5.37 27.98
N LEU A 613 18.89 4.90 27.01
CA LEU A 613 18.71 3.61 26.34
C LEU A 613 18.74 2.46 27.35
N SER A 614 19.78 2.42 28.21
CA SER A 614 19.97 1.36 29.21
C SER A 614 18.85 1.37 30.25
N LEU A 615 18.48 2.53 30.79
CA LEU A 615 17.37 2.69 31.74
C LEU A 615 16.05 2.20 31.15
N SER A 616 15.79 2.54 29.89
CA SER A 616 14.57 2.13 29.21
C SER A 616 14.56 0.61 28.98
N TYR A 617 15.72 -0.01 28.75
CA TYR A 617 15.86 -1.47 28.64
C TYR A 617 15.68 -2.17 29.99
N ASP A 618 16.30 -1.65 31.06
CA ASP A 618 16.24 -2.22 32.40
C ASP A 618 14.81 -2.20 32.98
N ASP A 619 13.98 -1.24 32.56
CA ASP A 619 12.56 -1.17 32.92
C ASP A 619 11.68 -2.20 32.21
N LEU A 620 12.16 -2.84 31.14
CA LEU A 620 11.35 -3.79 30.40
C LEU A 620 11.09 -5.06 31.24
N PRO A 621 9.85 -5.59 31.23
CA PRO A 621 9.57 -6.93 31.69
C PRO A 621 10.52 -7.96 31.05
N SER A 622 10.83 -9.05 31.78
CA SER A 622 11.79 -10.07 31.32
C SER A 622 11.44 -10.68 29.95
N HIS A 623 10.16 -10.90 29.68
CA HIS A 623 9.69 -11.43 28.39
C HIS A 623 9.96 -10.43 27.24
N LEU A 624 9.75 -9.13 27.45
CA LEU A 624 10.05 -8.10 26.44
C LEU A 624 11.55 -7.89 26.23
N ARG A 625 12.36 -7.96 27.30
CA ARG A 625 13.83 -7.90 27.18
C ARG A 625 14.34 -9.00 26.26
N THR A 626 13.85 -10.22 26.46
CA THR A 626 14.26 -11.38 25.65
C THR A 626 13.81 -11.23 24.19
N CYS A 627 12.58 -10.76 23.95
CA CYS A 627 12.09 -10.47 22.59
C CYS A 627 12.88 -9.35 21.89
N LEU A 628 13.27 -8.31 22.63
CA LEU A 628 14.08 -7.20 22.14
C LEU A 628 15.52 -7.63 21.83
N LEU A 629 16.17 -8.41 22.71
CA LEU A 629 17.50 -8.98 22.47
C LEU A 629 17.52 -9.87 21.22
N TYR A 630 16.45 -10.61 20.94
CA TYR A 630 16.33 -11.44 19.75
C TYR A 630 16.47 -10.63 18.45
N LEU A 631 16.12 -9.35 18.46
CA LEU A 631 16.26 -8.50 17.28
C LEU A 631 17.72 -8.28 16.85
N SER A 632 18.70 -8.56 17.70
CA SER A 632 20.14 -8.57 17.34
C SER A 632 20.50 -9.65 16.31
N VAL A 633 19.62 -10.64 16.09
CA VAL A 633 19.79 -11.64 15.02
C VAL A 633 19.73 -11.01 13.63
N PHE A 634 19.04 -9.88 13.46
CA PHE A 634 18.91 -9.21 12.17
C PHE A 634 20.04 -8.19 11.95
N PRO A 635 20.48 -7.92 10.71
CA PRO A 635 21.44 -6.87 10.40
C PRO A 635 20.95 -5.48 10.81
N ALA A 636 21.88 -4.56 11.04
CA ALA A 636 21.56 -3.16 11.27
C ALA A 636 20.71 -2.58 10.13
N GLY A 637 19.65 -1.84 10.48
CA GLY A 637 18.71 -1.26 9.52
C GLY A 637 17.78 -2.25 8.80
N TYR A 638 17.87 -3.55 9.07
CA TYR A 638 17.03 -4.57 8.42
C TYR A 638 15.54 -4.35 8.77
N GLU A 639 14.69 -4.45 7.76
CA GLU A 639 13.25 -4.38 7.95
C GLU A 639 12.67 -5.77 8.18
N ILE A 640 11.98 -5.93 9.30
CA ILE A 640 11.48 -7.22 9.77
C ILE A 640 9.96 -7.22 9.67
N GLY A 641 9.38 -8.21 9.00
CA GLY A 641 7.92 -8.36 8.97
C GLY A 641 7.38 -8.76 10.35
N LYS A 642 6.32 -8.09 10.83
CA LYS A 642 5.70 -8.34 12.15
C LYS A 642 5.37 -9.82 12.33
N ASP A 643 4.66 -10.40 11.36
CA ASP A 643 4.20 -11.79 11.42
C ASP A 643 5.38 -12.78 11.45
N ARG A 644 6.44 -12.52 10.67
CA ARG A 644 7.67 -13.33 10.69
C ARG A 644 8.29 -13.28 12.08
N LEU A 645 8.47 -12.09 12.63
CA LEU A 645 9.08 -11.88 13.94
C LEU A 645 8.30 -12.59 15.06
N ILE A 646 6.98 -12.42 15.10
CA ILE A 646 6.12 -13.04 16.11
C ILE A 646 6.16 -14.57 16.00
N ARG A 647 6.10 -15.13 14.79
CA ARG A 647 6.18 -16.59 14.60
C ARG A 647 7.52 -17.16 15.04
N ILE A 648 8.60 -16.43 14.80
CA ILE A 648 9.92 -16.80 15.30
C ILE A 648 9.96 -16.75 16.83
N TRP A 649 9.44 -15.69 17.46
CA TRP A 649 9.33 -15.59 18.93
C TRP A 649 8.53 -16.74 19.54
N ILE A 650 7.45 -17.17 18.89
CA ILE A 650 6.65 -18.33 19.31
C ILE A 650 7.46 -19.62 19.21
N ALA A 651 8.12 -19.86 18.07
CA ALA A 651 8.92 -21.07 17.85
C ALA A 651 10.13 -21.18 18.81
N GLU A 652 10.65 -20.04 19.25
CA GLU A 652 11.71 -19.92 20.26
C GLU A 652 11.21 -20.00 21.71
N ASP A 653 9.90 -20.16 21.95
CA ASP A 653 9.26 -20.11 23.27
C ASP A 653 9.52 -18.79 24.03
N LEU A 654 9.68 -17.66 23.32
CA LEU A 654 9.85 -16.34 23.93
C LEU A 654 8.53 -15.72 24.41
N ILE A 655 7.40 -16.25 23.91
CA ILE A 655 6.06 -15.80 24.26
C ILE A 655 5.50 -16.65 25.39
N GLN A 656 5.16 -16.02 26.52
CA GLN A 656 4.63 -16.69 27.71
C GLN A 656 3.11 -16.61 27.76
N CYS A 657 2.44 -17.75 27.95
CA CYS A 657 0.98 -17.83 28.08
C CYS A 657 0.59 -17.97 29.56
N GLU A 658 -0.07 -16.95 30.11
CA GLU A 658 -0.46 -16.93 31.53
C GLU A 658 -1.85 -17.54 31.78
N LYS A 659 -2.68 -17.69 30.74
CA LYS A 659 -4.07 -18.14 30.84
C LYS A 659 -4.41 -19.18 29.78
N GLN A 660 -5.12 -20.24 30.17
CA GLN A 660 -5.60 -21.24 29.22
C GLN A 660 -6.55 -20.60 28.19
N GLY A 661 -6.23 -20.76 26.90
CA GLY A 661 -7.07 -20.33 25.78
C GLY A 661 -6.65 -19.03 25.08
N GLU A 662 -5.62 -18.31 25.56
CA GLU A 662 -5.08 -17.14 24.83
C GLU A 662 -4.21 -17.58 23.63
N SER A 663 -4.36 -16.89 22.51
CA SER A 663 -3.52 -17.10 21.31
C SER A 663 -2.11 -16.58 21.55
N LEU A 664 -1.08 -17.43 21.33
CA LEU A 664 0.32 -17.03 21.40
C LEU A 664 0.65 -15.90 20.42
N PHE A 665 -0.03 -15.87 19.26
CA PHE A 665 0.16 -14.81 18.28
C PHE A 665 -0.36 -13.47 18.80
N GLU A 666 -1.53 -13.44 19.43
CA GLU A 666 -2.12 -12.23 20.02
C GLU A 666 -1.27 -11.72 21.21
N ILE A 667 -0.70 -12.62 22.02
CA ILE A 667 0.28 -12.24 23.05
C ILE A 667 1.52 -11.62 22.40
N GLY A 668 2.06 -12.25 21.34
CA GLY A 668 3.19 -11.74 20.58
C GLY A 668 2.92 -10.37 19.94
N GLU A 669 1.71 -10.14 19.43
CA GLU A 669 1.29 -8.83 18.91
C GLU A 669 1.27 -7.77 20.03
N ARG A 670 0.79 -8.11 21.22
CA ARG A 670 0.85 -7.19 22.39
C ARG A 670 2.30 -6.83 22.72
N TYR A 671 3.21 -7.81 22.74
CA TYR A 671 4.63 -7.56 23.00
C TYR A 671 5.26 -6.66 21.92
N PHE A 672 4.94 -6.91 20.66
CA PHE A 672 5.39 -6.12 19.52
C PHE A 672 4.95 -4.65 19.66
N TYR A 673 3.68 -4.40 19.94
CA TYR A 673 3.17 -3.04 20.10
C TYR A 673 3.65 -2.36 21.38
N GLU A 674 3.89 -3.10 22.47
CA GLU A 674 4.49 -2.51 23.68
C GLU A 674 5.92 -2.04 23.42
N LEU A 675 6.72 -2.78 22.65
CA LEU A 675 8.05 -2.34 22.22
C LEU A 675 7.99 -1.09 21.34
N ILE A 676 6.96 -0.96 20.49
CA ILE A 676 6.70 0.27 19.71
C ILE A 676 6.33 1.43 20.63
N ASP A 677 5.39 1.23 21.54
CA ASP A 677 4.89 2.26 22.48
C ASP A 677 6.03 2.76 23.40
N ARG A 678 6.96 1.88 23.79
CA ARG A 678 8.18 2.23 24.53
C ARG A 678 9.29 2.83 23.68
N GLY A 679 9.17 2.85 22.35
CA GLY A 679 10.13 3.46 21.43
C GLY A 679 11.36 2.60 21.16
N MET A 680 11.33 1.31 21.51
CA MET A 680 12.43 0.36 21.33
C MET A 680 12.53 -0.15 19.89
N ILE A 681 11.40 -0.24 19.20
CA ILE A 681 11.33 -0.58 17.78
C ILE A 681 10.48 0.44 17.04
N GLN A 682 10.80 0.68 15.78
CA GLN A 682 10.13 1.64 14.92
C GLN A 682 9.21 0.90 13.95
N PRO A 683 7.93 1.28 13.84
CA PRO A 683 7.04 0.69 12.84
C PRO A 683 7.45 1.16 11.44
N VAL A 684 7.45 0.23 10.50
CA VAL A 684 7.66 0.48 9.07
C VAL A 684 6.44 -0.08 8.34
N TYR A 685 5.74 0.77 7.60
CA TYR A 685 4.55 0.35 6.87
C TYR A 685 4.88 0.26 5.39
N LYS A 686 4.86 -0.96 4.85
CA LYS A 686 5.04 -1.20 3.43
C LYS A 686 3.71 -1.55 2.79
N ARG A 687 3.43 -0.91 1.66
CA ARG A 687 2.23 -1.18 0.86
C ARG A 687 2.61 -2.18 -0.23
N TRP A 688 2.10 -3.39 -0.13
CA TRP A 688 2.26 -4.43 -1.15
C TRP A 688 0.90 -4.77 -1.72
N TYR A 689 0.66 -4.36 -2.97
CA TYR A 689 -0.50 -4.67 -3.82
C TYR A 689 -1.89 -4.32 -3.22
N TYR A 690 -2.26 -4.85 -2.04
CA TYR A 690 -3.55 -4.68 -1.34
C TYR A 690 -3.49 -4.81 0.19
N ASP A 691 -2.31 -5.09 0.77
CA ASP A 691 -2.12 -5.28 2.21
C ASP A 691 -1.06 -4.31 2.75
N MET A 692 -1.32 -3.74 3.93
CA MET A 692 -0.35 -2.94 4.66
C MET A 692 0.46 -3.92 5.51
N THR A 693 1.60 -4.36 4.99
CA THR A 693 2.49 -5.19 5.79
C THR A 693 3.06 -4.32 6.89
N GLU A 694 2.64 -4.60 8.12
CA GLU A 694 3.23 -4.03 9.33
C GLU A 694 4.61 -4.67 9.50
N ASN A 695 5.65 -3.87 9.30
CA ASN A 695 7.02 -4.25 9.57
C ASN A 695 7.54 -3.42 10.74
N CYS A 696 8.71 -3.79 11.26
CA CYS A 696 9.47 -2.95 12.15
C CYS A 696 10.93 -2.84 11.70
N ARG A 697 11.61 -1.85 12.25
CA ARG A 697 13.06 -1.68 12.21
C ARG A 697 13.53 -1.29 13.60
N VAL A 698 14.72 -1.73 13.99
CA VAL A 698 15.37 -1.25 15.22
C VAL A 698 16.19 -0.01 14.85
N HIS A 699 16.01 1.10 15.57
CA HIS A 699 16.83 2.28 15.37
C HIS A 699 18.28 1.97 15.75
N ASP A 700 19.28 2.45 15.02
CA ASP A 700 20.69 1.99 15.17
C ASP A 700 21.24 2.15 16.59
N MET A 701 20.90 3.23 17.28
CA MET A 701 21.30 3.43 18.69
C MET A 701 20.75 2.33 19.63
N VAL A 702 19.52 1.87 19.39
CA VAL A 702 18.93 0.74 20.13
C VAL A 702 19.57 -0.57 19.67
N PHE A 703 19.83 -0.69 18.37
CA PHE A 703 20.49 -1.86 17.78
C PHE A 703 21.89 -2.09 18.37
N GLU A 704 22.69 -1.04 18.52
CA GLU A 704 24.00 -1.09 19.17
C GLU A 704 23.91 -1.55 20.62
N LEU A 705 22.94 -1.04 21.38
CA LEU A 705 22.70 -1.47 22.76
C LEU A 705 22.35 -2.95 22.83
N ILE A 706 21.38 -3.43 22.04
CA ILE A 706 20.96 -4.83 22.10
C ILE A 706 22.04 -5.78 21.60
N CYS A 707 22.89 -5.37 20.65
CA CYS A 707 24.04 -6.18 20.23
C CYS A 707 25.09 -6.27 21.34
N TYR A 708 25.38 -5.16 22.02
CA TYR A 708 26.28 -5.16 23.18
C TYR A 708 25.76 -6.06 24.31
N LEU A 709 24.48 -5.94 24.67
CA LEU A 709 23.85 -6.75 25.71
C LEU A 709 23.76 -8.22 25.30
N SER A 710 23.37 -8.51 24.06
CA SER A 710 23.31 -9.87 23.51
C SER A 710 24.68 -10.54 23.53
N CYS A 711 25.74 -9.82 23.17
CA CYS A 711 27.12 -10.32 23.27
C CYS A 711 27.52 -10.58 24.72
N LYS A 712 27.18 -9.67 25.65
CA LYS A 712 27.50 -9.80 27.08
C LYS A 712 26.78 -11.00 27.72
N GLU A 713 25.56 -11.28 27.29
CA GLU A 713 24.72 -12.37 27.81
C GLU A 713 24.86 -13.68 27.01
N ASN A 714 25.73 -13.71 25.99
CA ASN A 714 25.85 -14.80 25.01
C ASN A 714 24.48 -15.26 24.46
N PHE A 715 23.63 -14.29 24.14
CA PHE A 715 22.25 -14.53 23.73
C PHE A 715 22.13 -14.91 22.24
N VAL A 716 22.86 -14.19 21.37
CA VAL A 716 22.95 -14.45 19.92
C VAL A 716 24.42 -14.39 19.49
N SER A 717 24.84 -15.39 18.72
CA SER A 717 26.15 -15.39 18.05
C SER A 717 25.99 -14.93 16.60
N ILE A 718 26.66 -13.84 16.24
CA ILE A 718 26.62 -13.26 14.89
C ILE A 718 27.89 -13.63 14.13
N LEU A 719 27.71 -14.19 12.93
CA LEU A 719 28.77 -14.46 11.97
C LEU A 719 28.75 -13.39 10.87
N ASP A 720 29.70 -12.44 10.95
CA ASP A 720 29.95 -11.37 9.97
C ASP A 720 31.47 -11.17 9.74
N HIS A 721 31.86 -10.51 8.65
CA HIS A 721 33.25 -10.21 8.26
C HIS A 721 34.05 -9.41 9.30
N VAL A 722 33.39 -8.66 10.19
CA VAL A 722 34.03 -7.67 11.08
C VAL A 722 34.05 -8.12 12.54
N HIS A 723 33.10 -8.95 12.97
CA HIS A 723 32.96 -9.36 14.36
C HIS A 723 33.21 -10.86 14.52
N HIS A 724 34.44 -11.21 14.83
CA HIS A 724 34.81 -12.55 15.29
C HIS A 724 34.51 -12.73 16.78
N THR A 725 33.26 -12.51 17.20
CA THR A 725 32.82 -12.80 18.56
C THR A 725 32.28 -14.21 18.65
N PHE A 726 33.19 -15.19 18.64
CA PHE A 726 32.93 -16.43 19.35
C PHE A 726 33.68 -16.36 20.67
N PRO A 727 32.98 -16.33 21.82
CA PRO A 727 33.58 -16.77 23.06
C PRO A 727 34.08 -18.19 22.80
N SER A 728 35.39 -18.42 22.93
CA SER A 728 36.08 -19.64 22.48
C SER A 728 35.69 -20.93 23.24
N LYS A 729 34.63 -20.89 24.08
CA LYS A 729 34.17 -22.00 24.94
C LYS A 729 32.66 -22.04 25.24
N GLU A 730 31.80 -21.28 24.56
CA GLU A 730 30.39 -21.16 24.99
C GLU A 730 29.37 -21.82 24.04
N ILE A 731 28.31 -22.34 24.64
CA ILE A 731 27.17 -22.98 23.99
C ILE A 731 26.45 -21.96 23.10
N ILE A 732 26.40 -22.21 21.80
CA ILE A 732 25.69 -21.36 20.84
C ILE A 732 24.23 -21.83 20.78
N GLN A 733 23.29 -20.97 21.23
CA GLN A 733 21.86 -21.27 21.13
C GLN A 733 21.19 -20.64 19.91
N ARG A 734 21.62 -19.44 19.50
CA ARG A 734 21.04 -18.67 18.39
C ARG A 734 22.14 -18.17 17.48
N LEU A 735 22.04 -18.49 16.20
CA LEU A 735 23.06 -18.22 15.20
C LEU A 735 22.50 -17.32 14.10
N SER A 736 23.18 -16.21 13.84
CA SER A 736 22.89 -15.31 12.72
C SER A 736 24.02 -15.35 11.69
N LEU A 737 23.70 -15.71 10.44
CA LEU A 737 24.66 -15.75 9.32
C LEU A 737 24.40 -14.57 8.38
N GLN A 738 25.21 -13.51 8.45
CA GLN A 738 24.90 -12.25 7.75
C GLN A 738 25.76 -12.00 6.51
N ASN A 739 27.08 -11.99 6.61
CA ASN A 739 27.96 -11.66 5.50
C ASN A 739 29.36 -12.27 5.74
N CYS A 740 29.85 -13.13 4.84
CA CYS A 740 31.13 -13.79 5.03
C CYS A 740 31.82 -14.11 3.70
N MET A 741 33.15 -13.92 3.63
CA MET A 741 33.95 -14.37 2.49
C MET A 741 34.24 -15.87 2.68
N VAL A 742 34.17 -16.61 1.58
CA VAL A 742 34.30 -18.08 1.54
C VAL A 742 35.64 -18.56 2.13
N ASP A 743 36.71 -17.75 2.01
CA ASP A 743 38.08 -18.14 2.35
C ASP A 743 38.35 -18.34 3.85
N HIS A 744 37.51 -17.82 4.75
CA HIS A 744 37.68 -18.01 6.20
C HIS A 744 36.65 -18.96 6.84
N ALA A 745 35.61 -19.37 6.10
CA ALA A 745 34.55 -20.25 6.61
C ALA A 745 34.94 -21.74 6.55
N THR A 746 35.85 -22.11 5.65
CA THR A 746 36.34 -23.49 5.47
C THR A 746 37.02 -24.06 6.72
N HIS A 747 37.52 -23.21 7.63
CA HIS A 747 38.19 -23.66 8.84
C HIS A 747 37.28 -23.87 10.08
N ARG A 748 35.98 -23.52 10.01
CA ARG A 748 35.05 -23.59 11.17
C ARG A 748 33.89 -24.58 11.01
N ALA A 749 33.80 -25.28 9.88
CA ALA A 749 32.87 -26.38 9.61
C ALA A 749 33.09 -27.63 10.51
N THR A 750 34.01 -27.57 11.47
CA THR A 750 34.33 -28.62 12.44
C THR A 750 33.69 -28.40 13.82
N MET A 751 33.00 -27.28 14.06
CA MET A 751 32.31 -27.05 15.33
C MET A 751 30.97 -27.80 15.39
N SER A 752 30.75 -28.51 16.49
CA SER A 752 29.48 -29.20 16.79
C SER A 752 28.36 -28.18 16.99
N MET A 753 27.36 -28.15 16.10
CA MET A 753 26.19 -27.26 16.20
C MET A 753 25.01 -27.92 16.93
N GLN A 754 25.30 -28.90 17.79
CA GLN A 754 24.29 -29.77 18.39
C GLN A 754 23.33 -29.05 19.34
N GLU A 755 23.75 -27.91 19.92
CA GLU A 755 22.97 -27.16 20.92
C GLU A 755 22.24 -25.94 20.32
N VAL A 756 22.43 -25.68 19.02
CA VAL A 756 21.81 -24.54 18.34
C VAL A 756 20.32 -24.80 18.16
N ARG A 757 19.50 -23.84 18.63
CA ARG A 757 18.04 -23.86 18.59
C ARG A 757 17.47 -22.96 17.50
N SER A 758 18.19 -21.93 17.08
CA SER A 758 17.76 -21.04 16.01
C SER A 758 18.89 -20.66 15.08
N VAL A 759 18.61 -20.71 13.78
CA VAL A 759 19.52 -20.28 12.71
C VAL A 759 18.74 -19.37 11.77
N VAL A 760 19.21 -18.13 11.61
CA VAL A 760 18.71 -17.18 10.63
C VAL A 760 19.82 -16.85 9.64
N VAL A 761 19.54 -17.04 8.35
CA VAL A 761 20.52 -16.88 7.28
C VAL A 761 20.09 -15.77 6.35
N PHE A 762 21.02 -14.87 6.06
CA PHE A 762 20.82 -13.80 5.08
C PHE A 762 21.46 -14.17 3.74
N PRO A 763 20.96 -13.62 2.61
CA PRO A 763 21.31 -14.10 1.27
C PRO A 763 22.82 -14.16 0.97
N SER A 764 23.59 -13.22 1.51
CA SER A 764 25.06 -13.13 1.37
C SER A 764 25.82 -14.26 2.07
N ALA A 765 25.21 -14.94 3.05
CA ALA A 765 25.86 -15.96 3.86
C ALA A 765 25.27 -17.37 3.65
N VAL A 766 24.37 -17.57 2.68
CA VAL A 766 23.76 -18.89 2.42
C VAL A 766 24.81 -19.98 2.16
N ASN A 767 25.92 -19.62 1.53
CA ASN A 767 26.99 -20.55 1.17
C ASN A 767 27.77 -21.12 2.36
N ILE A 768 27.64 -20.53 3.55
CA ILE A 768 28.32 -20.98 4.76
C ILE A 768 27.39 -21.66 5.77
N LEU A 769 26.11 -21.85 5.41
CA LEU A 769 25.17 -22.59 6.25
C LEU A 769 25.73 -24.00 6.50
N PRO A 770 25.93 -24.41 7.76
CA PRO A 770 26.36 -25.78 8.07
C PRO A 770 25.36 -26.82 7.55
N ALA A 771 25.83 -28.03 7.27
CA ALA A 771 24.96 -29.13 6.89
C ALA A 771 23.83 -29.31 7.93
N LEU A 772 22.59 -29.50 7.49
CA LEU A 772 21.45 -29.59 8.40
C LEU A 772 21.57 -30.74 9.41
N ALA A 773 22.27 -31.82 9.03
CA ALA A 773 22.60 -32.94 9.91
C ALA A 773 23.48 -32.56 11.13
N SER A 774 24.12 -31.40 11.11
CA SER A 774 24.94 -30.90 12.22
C SER A 774 24.10 -30.39 13.41
N PHE A 775 22.81 -30.12 13.19
CA PHE A 775 21.90 -29.61 14.21
C PHE A 775 21.06 -30.74 14.81
N ARG A 776 20.92 -30.76 16.14
CA ARG A 776 20.10 -31.78 16.84
C ARG A 776 18.82 -31.25 17.45
N VAL A 777 18.82 -30.01 17.95
CA VAL A 777 17.70 -29.40 18.69
C VAL A 777 17.15 -28.14 18.04
N LEU A 778 17.30 -28.03 16.71
CA LEU A 778 16.92 -26.84 15.96
C LEU A 778 15.41 -26.66 15.94
N ARG A 779 14.93 -25.51 16.39
CA ARG A 779 13.51 -25.11 16.42
C ARG A 779 13.18 -24.08 15.35
N VAL A 780 14.12 -23.21 15.00
CA VAL A 780 13.94 -22.17 13.98
C VAL A 780 15.00 -22.31 12.91
N LEU A 781 14.56 -22.48 11.66
CA LEU A 781 15.40 -22.37 10.48
C LEU A 781 14.77 -21.33 9.54
N ASP A 782 15.43 -20.18 9.40
CA ASP A 782 14.94 -19.09 8.56
C ASP A 782 15.94 -18.81 7.44
N LEU A 783 15.52 -19.13 6.22
CA LEU A 783 16.29 -18.98 4.98
C LEU A 783 15.62 -17.96 4.04
N GLN A 784 14.74 -17.10 4.55
CA GLN A 784 13.98 -16.17 3.72
C GLN A 784 14.89 -15.35 2.79
N SER A 785 14.48 -15.23 1.53
CA SER A 785 15.17 -14.52 0.43
C SER A 785 16.54 -15.09 0.02
N CYS A 786 16.97 -16.24 0.58
CA CYS A 786 18.19 -16.91 0.15
C CYS A 786 17.95 -17.68 -1.17
N CYS A 787 18.77 -17.46 -2.19
CA CYS A 787 18.60 -18.17 -3.48
C CYS A 787 19.09 -19.62 -3.36
N LEU A 788 18.17 -20.58 -3.35
CA LEU A 788 18.45 -22.01 -3.18
C LEU A 788 18.31 -22.81 -4.49
N SER A 789 18.04 -22.15 -5.62
CA SER A 789 17.64 -22.76 -6.90
C SER A 789 18.77 -23.46 -7.68
N GLN A 790 20.04 -23.32 -7.28
CA GLN A 790 21.21 -23.84 -8.03
C GLN A 790 22.17 -24.69 -7.18
N GLY A 791 21.66 -25.71 -6.47
CA GLY A 791 22.49 -26.75 -5.84
C GLY A 791 22.37 -26.89 -4.32
N TYR A 792 21.58 -26.05 -3.66
CA TYR A 792 21.26 -26.20 -2.24
C TYR A 792 20.14 -27.22 -2.06
N SER A 793 20.53 -28.45 -1.71
CA SER A 793 19.58 -29.48 -1.32
C SER A 793 19.37 -29.39 0.19
N LEU A 794 18.13 -29.13 0.63
CA LEU A 794 17.70 -29.25 2.04
C LEU A 794 17.67 -30.73 2.49
N LYS A 795 18.72 -31.50 2.18
CA LYS A 795 18.87 -32.89 2.64
C LYS A 795 18.92 -32.88 4.15
N TYR A 796 18.34 -33.91 4.76
CA TYR A 796 18.30 -34.08 6.21
C TYR A 796 17.42 -33.05 6.94
N LEU A 797 16.60 -32.28 6.21
CA LEU A 797 15.58 -31.43 6.84
C LEU A 797 14.67 -32.29 7.73
N GLU A 798 14.34 -33.49 7.27
CA GLU A 798 13.52 -34.48 7.97
C GLU A 798 14.13 -35.00 9.30
N ASN A 799 15.42 -34.76 9.54
CA ASN A 799 16.10 -35.10 10.78
C ASN A 799 15.93 -34.03 11.87
N LEU A 800 15.44 -32.84 11.51
CA LEU A 800 15.23 -31.73 12.44
C LEU A 800 13.89 -31.90 13.18
N VAL A 801 13.75 -32.98 13.95
CA VAL A 801 12.47 -33.36 14.56
C VAL A 801 11.88 -32.29 15.47
N ASP A 802 12.72 -31.47 16.11
CA ASP A 802 12.33 -30.36 17.00
C ASP A 802 11.95 -29.06 16.25
N LEU A 803 11.99 -29.05 14.91
CA LEU A 803 11.76 -27.85 14.12
C LEU A 803 10.31 -27.37 14.26
N ARG A 804 10.14 -26.09 14.63
CA ARG A 804 8.85 -25.43 14.84
C ARG A 804 8.58 -24.33 13.82
N TYR A 805 9.62 -23.67 13.31
CA TYR A 805 9.53 -22.66 12.26
C TYR A 805 10.48 -22.98 11.11
N LEU A 806 9.93 -23.00 9.89
CA LEU A 806 10.69 -23.11 8.65
C LEU A 806 10.34 -21.95 7.71
N GLY A 807 11.29 -21.02 7.54
CA GLY A 807 11.18 -19.86 6.67
C GLY A 807 11.84 -20.09 5.31
N LEU A 808 11.04 -20.17 4.24
CA LEU A 808 11.48 -20.45 2.87
C LEU A 808 10.91 -19.46 1.85
N ARG A 809 10.31 -18.35 2.30
CA ARG A 809 9.78 -17.32 1.41
C ARG A 809 10.89 -16.74 0.54
N ASP A 810 10.62 -16.57 -0.73
CA ASP A 810 11.48 -15.97 -1.77
C ASP A 810 12.80 -16.71 -1.98
N THR A 811 12.82 -18.02 -1.74
CA THR A 811 14.02 -18.85 -1.91
C THR A 811 14.21 -19.45 -3.30
N GLY A 812 13.17 -19.39 -4.14
CA GLY A 812 13.15 -20.02 -5.47
C GLY A 812 13.01 -21.55 -5.44
N ILE A 813 12.77 -22.17 -4.27
CA ILE A 813 12.48 -23.61 -4.17
C ILE A 813 11.13 -23.90 -4.80
N SER A 814 11.09 -24.71 -5.86
CA SER A 814 9.83 -25.08 -6.52
C SER A 814 9.13 -26.27 -5.87
N GLN A 815 9.85 -27.14 -5.16
CA GLN A 815 9.31 -28.37 -4.56
C GLN A 815 9.95 -28.67 -3.20
N LEU A 816 9.13 -29.08 -2.23
CA LEU A 816 9.58 -29.61 -0.93
C LEU A 816 9.62 -31.14 -0.97
N SER A 817 10.61 -31.74 -0.31
CA SER A 817 10.70 -33.21 -0.16
C SER A 817 9.46 -33.75 0.54
N ARG A 818 9.00 -34.94 0.13
CA ARG A 818 7.90 -35.67 0.80
C ARG A 818 8.19 -35.96 2.28
N GLU A 819 9.46 -35.98 2.65
CA GLU A 819 9.91 -36.28 4.01
C GLU A 819 9.68 -35.13 5.01
N ILE A 820 9.25 -33.94 4.56
CA ILE A 820 8.86 -32.84 5.46
C ILE A 820 7.74 -33.24 6.42
N GLY A 821 6.92 -34.25 6.07
CA GLY A 821 5.91 -34.82 6.96
C GLY A 821 6.47 -35.51 8.20
N LYS A 822 7.79 -35.77 8.29
CA LYS A 822 8.44 -36.30 9.51
C LYS A 822 8.61 -35.24 10.60
N LEU A 823 8.42 -33.95 10.28
CA LEU A 823 8.54 -32.83 11.21
C LEU A 823 7.28 -32.69 12.08
N GLN A 824 7.21 -33.45 13.18
CA GLN A 824 6.02 -33.55 14.01
C GLN A 824 5.71 -32.27 14.81
N PHE A 825 6.72 -31.45 15.10
CA PHE A 825 6.57 -30.22 15.89
C PHE A 825 6.47 -28.94 15.05
N LEU A 826 6.38 -29.05 13.72
CA LEU A 826 6.35 -27.88 12.84
C LEU A 826 5.07 -27.06 13.04
N GLN A 827 5.21 -25.85 13.58
CA GLN A 827 4.12 -24.92 13.85
C GLN A 827 3.88 -23.96 12.69
N THR A 828 4.96 -23.52 12.03
CA THR A 828 4.92 -22.55 10.92
C THR A 828 5.80 -23.03 9.75
N LEU A 829 5.20 -23.04 8.56
CA LEU A 829 5.88 -23.16 7.27
C LEU A 829 5.61 -21.89 6.45
N ASP A 830 6.63 -21.05 6.24
CA ASP A 830 6.50 -19.78 5.54
C ASP A 830 7.10 -19.87 4.11
N VAL A 831 6.25 -19.88 3.08
CA VAL A 831 6.61 -20.08 1.66
C VAL A 831 5.95 -19.03 0.76
N THR A 832 6.49 -18.78 -0.44
CA THR A 832 5.93 -17.80 -1.39
C THR A 832 4.69 -18.36 -2.10
N ALA A 833 3.64 -17.54 -2.23
CA ALA A 833 2.41 -17.89 -2.94
C ALA A 833 2.69 -18.19 -4.43
N GLY A 834 2.22 -19.34 -4.93
CA GLY A 834 2.40 -19.77 -6.33
C GLY A 834 3.39 -20.91 -6.54
N GLN A 835 4.10 -21.34 -5.49
CA GLN A 835 4.80 -22.63 -5.52
C GLN A 835 3.76 -23.74 -5.40
N GLU A 836 3.55 -24.51 -6.47
CA GLU A 836 2.75 -25.75 -6.41
C GLU A 836 3.46 -26.72 -5.45
N LEU A 837 3.02 -26.75 -4.20
CA LEU A 837 3.38 -27.82 -3.28
C LEU A 837 2.66 -29.08 -3.76
N GLN A 838 3.30 -29.84 -4.66
CA GLN A 838 2.91 -31.22 -4.94
C GLN A 838 3.19 -32.08 -3.71
N ALA A 839 2.34 -31.94 -2.68
CA ALA A 839 2.32 -32.84 -1.56
C ALA A 839 1.77 -34.18 -2.04
N GLY A 840 2.65 -35.20 -2.16
CA GLY A 840 2.20 -36.57 -2.36
C GLY A 840 1.24 -36.99 -1.24
N LEU A 841 0.27 -37.84 -1.57
CA LEU A 841 -0.89 -38.30 -0.77
C LEU A 841 -0.64 -38.71 0.71
N GLY A 842 0.61 -38.81 1.17
CA GLY A 842 0.97 -39.12 2.56
C GLY A 842 1.19 -37.90 3.49
N ALA A 843 1.39 -36.69 2.96
CA ALA A 843 1.70 -35.51 3.78
C ALA A 843 0.47 -34.71 4.25
N SER A 844 -0.74 -35.03 3.77
CA SER A 844 -1.94 -34.20 3.95
C SER A 844 -2.55 -34.24 5.36
N HIS A 845 -2.27 -35.27 6.16
CA HIS A 845 -2.88 -35.42 7.48
C HIS A 845 -2.17 -34.60 8.58
N HIS A 846 -0.85 -34.40 8.49
CA HIS A 846 -0.09 -33.61 9.48
C HIS A 846 0.06 -32.13 9.12
N LEU A 847 0.09 -31.77 7.83
CA LEU A 847 0.12 -30.36 7.43
C LEU A 847 -1.19 -29.60 7.72
N LYS A 848 -2.30 -30.32 7.95
CA LYS A 848 -3.58 -29.74 8.39
C LYS A 848 -3.54 -29.19 9.83
N SER A 849 -2.62 -29.63 10.67
CA SER A 849 -2.43 -29.09 12.04
C SER A 849 -1.48 -27.89 12.11
N CYS A 850 -0.77 -27.57 11.01
CA CYS A 850 -0.01 -26.33 10.93
C CYS A 850 -1.01 -25.16 10.89
N GLN A 851 -1.13 -24.45 12.01
CA GLN A 851 -1.94 -23.26 12.10
C GLN A 851 -1.36 -22.19 11.16
N HIS A 852 -2.02 -22.01 10.01
CA HIS A 852 -1.85 -20.96 9.00
C HIS A 852 -0.94 -21.33 7.82
N TYR A 853 -1.54 -21.95 6.81
CA TYR A 853 -1.13 -21.79 5.41
C TYR A 853 -1.42 -20.36 4.97
N ALA A 854 -0.39 -19.60 4.56
CA ALA A 854 -0.58 -18.31 3.89
C ALA A 854 -1.01 -18.53 2.43
N SER A 855 -2.18 -19.14 2.22
CA SER A 855 -2.86 -19.20 0.93
C SER A 855 -4.28 -18.65 1.09
N LYS A 856 -4.53 -17.41 0.66
CA LYS A 856 -5.88 -16.92 0.37
C LYS A 856 -6.35 -17.46 -1.00
N THR A 857 -6.29 -18.77 -1.16
CA THR A 857 -6.93 -19.55 -2.21
C THR A 857 -7.40 -20.86 -1.57
N PRO A 858 -8.67 -21.26 -1.74
CA PRO A 858 -9.08 -22.57 -1.29
C PRO A 858 -8.33 -23.61 -2.13
N LEU A 859 -7.72 -24.60 -1.44
CA LEU A 859 -7.37 -25.87 -2.06
C LEU A 859 -8.63 -26.41 -2.72
N ILE A 860 -8.65 -26.46 -4.05
CA ILE A 860 -9.57 -27.34 -4.77
C ILE A 860 -9.03 -28.75 -4.51
N LEU A 861 -9.77 -29.53 -3.73
CA LEU A 861 -9.53 -30.96 -3.52
C LEU A 861 -9.70 -31.73 -4.82
#